data_AF-A0A812Q319-F1
#
_entry.id   AF-A0A812Q319-F1
#
_cell.length_a   1.000
_cell.length_b   1.000
_cell.length_c   1.000
_cell.angle_alpha   90.00
_cell.angle_beta   90.00
_cell.angle_gamma   90.00
#
_symmetry.space_group_name_H-M   'P 1'
#
loop_
_entity.id
_entity.type
_entity.pdbx_description
1 polymer ?
#
loop_
_entity_poly.entity_id
_entity_poly.type
_entity_poly.pdbx_seq_one_letter_code
_entity_poly.pdbx_strand_id
1 'polypeptide(L)'
;MAVAPASALPVERLSCSDHAMPDSPSPTADTDHPGATPDWLELRAARSYPNWKEEEGRPEDEIDHRPAGGPRLSYLWCEDSLTGQTLYLGGNVGVDGKLYFIPGHAKRVMVCDPTTDRVTLTGPIFPGKFKWLRGVNVDGGKIYGLPCHVDTVLCIDVPSGKITTIPIPYDDVFSDPVQAKEERQCKWKYHGGTICPIDKAIYCIPQSALHVLKIDPVTGTCQLVGPELPGKYKWYGGVVGKHDQAIYGIPHNSPHVLRISPSAITLHGDYGSGGHKWHGASPAPNGDIVSVPANADSVLVIRPGLEPEMFEIGDTLCVKSGRHRTDRKYKFLGAMTGSDGLVYCFPSGSERVLQIDTQTLHVREVGPNLFDMERICQNKWQNGLTLFENVYAIPLAGESLLRIDCSQDPPLVTTWLLPSPHRVLDKWEGGIIAPNGVIYTVPNNHKAILRIEAPTSEVSKGTGYPAVSRTSGELDVPYLSGIPTLRSSAHRVKHAPRSRKHDPSPTHGDEKQPGTVFLPGSLLKEEVFAYDISVYNMHEAVVKLLQQCDADIVGSFRCESDLKLEDFCVPTDSTWRSVNGGKCEDAQKYLSDQIAQNAAFLADFDRLVLEVVLPYMKKRLVAAGVADSHVPVKFYYQRPPTLRLQPGPARSHVKAHNDATYGHQNGELNFWVPLTDRKLTQVDLHCESVVDEGDYHAIAAKPGEIIAFHGSSCRHYINANTTPYTRVSMDFRVGVEGYFDPTWAMVGTSDDHTRSQVSL
;
A
#
# COMPACT_ATOMS: atom_id res chain seq x y z
N MET A 1 27.20 53.16 -66.37
CA MET A 1 26.10 52.58 -65.59
C MET A 1 26.50 51.16 -65.28
N ALA A 2 27.33 51.03 -64.26
CA ALA A 2 28.23 49.91 -64.02
C ALA A 2 27.51 48.86 -63.16
N VAL A 3 27.44 47.59 -63.54
CA VAL A 3 28.55 46.62 -63.63
C VAL A 3 29.16 46.41 -62.25
N ALA A 4 28.95 45.24 -61.65
CA ALA A 4 30.04 44.28 -61.42
C ALA A 4 29.56 43.00 -60.67
N PRO A 5 30.27 41.87 -60.85
CA PRO A 5 29.72 40.51 -60.75
C PRO A 5 30.45 39.63 -59.70
N ALA A 6 30.03 38.36 -59.54
CA ALA A 6 30.90 37.17 -59.64
C ALA A 6 30.26 35.88 -59.05
N SER A 7 29.98 34.93 -59.95
CA SER A 7 30.42 33.52 -59.98
C SER A 7 31.37 33.04 -58.86
N ALA A 8 31.44 31.78 -58.40
CA ALA A 8 30.86 30.49 -58.81
C ALA A 8 31.09 29.42 -57.70
N LEU A 9 30.25 28.39 -57.77
CA LEU A 9 30.23 26.97 -57.29
C LEU A 9 31.57 26.24 -56.99
N PRO A 10 31.59 24.99 -56.46
CA PRO A 10 30.54 24.15 -55.81
C PRO A 10 31.00 23.49 -54.48
N VAL A 11 30.08 22.95 -53.68
CA VAL A 11 30.40 21.81 -52.77
C VAL A 11 29.30 20.76 -52.85
N GLU A 12 29.74 19.52 -53.00
CA GLU A 12 28.98 18.29 -53.20
C GLU A 12 28.11 17.88 -52.00
N ARG A 13 27.17 16.99 -52.33
CA ARG A 13 26.08 16.39 -51.54
C ARG A 13 26.50 15.87 -50.17
N LEU A 14 25.57 15.95 -49.21
CA LEU A 14 25.04 14.77 -48.50
C LEU A 14 23.66 15.10 -47.90
N SER A 15 22.69 14.28 -48.26
CA SER A 15 21.33 14.24 -47.74
C SER A 15 21.32 13.92 -46.23
N CYS A 16 20.50 14.62 -45.45
CA CYS A 16 19.91 14.00 -44.27
C CYS A 16 18.51 14.55 -44.00
N SER A 17 17.62 13.60 -43.78
CA SER A 17 16.17 13.63 -43.69
C SER A 17 15.62 14.29 -42.43
N ASP A 18 14.41 14.82 -42.58
CA ASP A 18 13.51 15.33 -41.55
C ASP A 18 13.44 14.47 -40.28
N HIS A 19 13.68 15.10 -39.13
CA HIS A 19 13.44 14.57 -37.79
C HIS A 19 12.49 15.49 -37.04
N ALA A 20 11.21 15.11 -37.01
CA ALA A 20 10.19 15.70 -36.13
C ALA A 20 10.01 14.84 -34.87
N MET A 21 10.13 15.50 -33.72
CA MET A 21 10.14 15.01 -32.34
C MET A 21 8.71 14.72 -31.83
N PRO A 22 8.46 13.74 -30.92
CA PRO A 22 7.15 13.49 -30.34
C PRO A 22 7.01 13.95 -28.87
N ASP A 23 5.76 14.30 -28.55
CA ASP A 23 5.23 14.87 -27.31
C ASP A 23 4.95 13.82 -26.20
N SER A 24 5.29 14.16 -24.96
CA SER A 24 4.62 13.70 -23.72
C SER A 24 3.62 14.81 -23.29
N PRO A 25 2.54 14.52 -22.52
CA PRO A 25 1.38 15.39 -22.50
C PRO A 25 1.63 16.66 -21.66
N SER A 26 2.16 17.69 -22.32
CA SER A 26 1.79 19.07 -22.09
C SER A 26 0.85 19.50 -23.24
N PRO A 27 -0.31 20.10 -22.97
CA PRO A 27 -1.29 20.43 -23.99
C PRO A 27 -0.83 21.62 -24.83
N THR A 28 -0.52 21.36 -26.10
CA THR A 28 -0.76 22.32 -27.19
C THR A 28 -1.02 21.61 -28.52
N ALA A 29 -2.09 22.08 -29.17
CA ALA A 29 -2.39 22.11 -30.60
C ALA A 29 -2.69 20.80 -31.33
N ASP A 30 -3.98 20.49 -31.44
CA ASP A 30 -4.56 19.93 -32.66
C ASP A 30 -5.27 21.10 -33.35
N THR A 31 -4.75 21.53 -34.49
CA THR A 31 -5.22 22.69 -35.27
C THR A 31 -6.46 22.31 -36.06
N ASP A 32 -7.64 22.35 -35.45
CA ASP A 32 -8.92 22.21 -36.17
C ASP A 32 -10.04 23.05 -35.51
N HIS A 33 -9.79 24.33 -35.27
CA HIS A 33 -10.86 25.33 -35.08
C HIS A 33 -10.51 26.63 -35.82
N PRO A 34 -11.39 27.15 -36.70
CA PRO A 34 -11.19 28.42 -37.36
C PRO A 34 -11.61 29.53 -36.40
N GLY A 35 -10.67 30.31 -35.84
CA GLY A 35 -11.08 31.46 -35.04
C GLY A 35 -10.04 32.16 -34.14
N ALA A 36 -8.80 31.69 -34.03
CA ALA A 36 -7.78 32.42 -33.28
C ALA A 36 -6.45 32.43 -34.07
N THR A 37 -6.07 33.60 -34.54
CA THR A 37 -4.81 33.86 -35.27
C THR A 37 -3.60 33.57 -34.37
N PRO A 38 -2.52 32.95 -34.90
CA PRO A 38 -1.46 32.41 -34.06
C PRO A 38 -0.31 33.41 -33.87
N ASP A 39 -0.20 33.96 -32.67
CA ASP A 39 0.97 34.70 -32.16
C ASP A 39 2.06 33.75 -31.59
N TRP A 40 1.94 32.45 -31.85
CA TRP A 40 2.76 31.38 -31.26
C TRP A 40 4.09 31.13 -31.97
N LEU A 41 4.28 31.66 -33.19
CA LEU A 41 5.52 31.50 -33.96
C LEU A 41 6.67 32.35 -33.38
N GLU A 42 6.39 33.52 -32.80
CA GLU A 42 7.41 34.37 -32.18
C GLU A 42 7.89 33.82 -30.83
N LEU A 43 7.01 33.21 -30.03
CA LEU A 43 7.38 32.56 -28.75
C LEU A 43 8.17 31.26 -28.93
N ARG A 44 8.06 30.59 -30.09
CA ARG A 44 8.85 29.40 -30.41
C ARG A 44 10.33 29.73 -30.63
N ALA A 45 10.64 30.98 -31.01
CA ALA A 45 12.01 31.47 -31.18
C ALA A 45 12.74 31.71 -29.84
N ALA A 46 12.02 31.73 -28.70
CA ALA A 46 12.60 31.95 -27.37
C ALA A 46 12.94 30.65 -26.60
N ARG A 47 12.75 29.46 -27.20
CA ARG A 47 13.16 28.18 -26.62
C ARG A 47 14.66 27.94 -26.82
N SER A 48 15.53 28.49 -25.98
CA SER A 48 16.92 28.02 -25.90
C SER A 48 17.02 26.84 -24.93
N TYR A 49 16.55 25.67 -25.35
CA TYR A 49 17.08 24.43 -24.74
C TYR A 49 18.55 24.33 -25.16
N PRO A 50 19.49 24.05 -24.25
CA PRO A 50 20.87 23.86 -24.67
C PRO A 50 20.95 22.73 -25.69
N ASN A 51 21.66 22.93 -26.78
CA ASN A 51 21.99 21.85 -27.70
C ASN A 51 22.77 20.79 -26.94
N TRP A 52 22.18 19.60 -26.78
CA TRP A 52 22.82 18.50 -26.07
C TRP A 52 23.83 17.82 -26.97
N LYS A 53 25.06 17.65 -26.46
CA LYS A 53 25.94 16.56 -26.87
C LYS A 53 25.77 15.45 -25.84
N GLU A 54 25.69 14.21 -26.30
CA GLU A 54 25.86 13.03 -25.42
C GLU A 54 27.15 13.22 -24.62
N GLU A 55 27.11 13.02 -23.30
CA GLU A 55 28.35 12.99 -22.53
C GLU A 55 29.13 11.73 -22.93
N GLU A 56 30.31 11.93 -23.51
CA GLU A 56 31.31 10.87 -23.69
C GLU A 56 31.88 10.54 -22.30
N GLY A 57 31.20 9.63 -21.60
CA GLY A 57 31.60 9.10 -20.30
C GLY A 57 31.03 7.70 -20.11
N ARG A 58 31.72 6.86 -19.33
CA ARG A 58 31.14 5.56 -18.95
C ARG A 58 29.91 5.82 -18.08
N PRO A 59 28.76 5.18 -18.34
CA PRO A 59 27.60 5.30 -17.48
C PRO A 59 27.95 4.86 -16.07
N GLU A 60 27.45 5.62 -15.10
CA GLU A 60 27.44 5.21 -13.70
C GLU A 60 26.03 4.68 -13.45
N ASP A 61 25.88 3.36 -13.52
CA ASP A 61 24.57 2.70 -13.37
C ASP A 61 24.08 2.69 -11.92
N GLU A 62 24.88 3.17 -10.96
CA GLU A 62 24.53 3.17 -9.55
C GLU A 62 25.11 4.38 -8.81
N ILE A 63 24.30 4.97 -7.92
CA ILE A 63 24.75 5.94 -6.92
C ILE A 63 24.13 5.57 -5.57
N ASP A 64 24.97 5.43 -4.53
CA ASP A 64 24.53 5.12 -3.17
C ASP A 64 24.52 6.38 -2.28
N HIS A 65 23.33 6.97 -2.06
CA HIS A 65 23.18 8.13 -1.18
C HIS A 65 22.92 7.77 0.28
N ARG A 66 22.88 6.48 0.64
CA ARG A 66 22.58 6.04 2.02
C ARG A 66 23.52 6.58 3.08
N PRO A 67 24.84 6.80 2.83
CA PRO A 67 25.72 7.45 3.80
C PRO A 67 25.27 8.87 4.20
N ALA A 68 24.51 9.56 3.34
CA ALA A 68 23.93 10.87 3.60
C ALA A 68 22.45 10.81 4.03
N GLY A 69 21.91 9.61 4.29
CA GLY A 69 20.51 9.39 4.64
C GLY A 69 19.55 9.39 3.45
N GLY A 70 20.07 9.23 2.22
CA GLY A 70 19.29 9.14 0.97
C GLY A 70 19.11 7.71 0.44
N PRO A 71 18.42 7.55 -0.69
CA PRO A 71 18.20 6.24 -1.29
C PRO A 71 19.44 5.73 -2.04
N ARG A 72 19.51 4.42 -2.24
CA ARG A 72 20.41 3.85 -3.27
C ARG A 72 19.64 3.76 -4.59
N LEU A 73 20.26 4.28 -5.64
CA LEU A 73 19.66 4.42 -6.96
C LEU A 73 20.46 3.60 -7.96
N SER A 74 19.80 2.71 -8.71
CA SER A 74 20.47 1.95 -9.77
C SER A 74 19.63 1.83 -11.04
N TYR A 75 20.30 1.74 -12.18
CA TYR A 75 19.69 1.48 -13.48
C TYR A 75 19.68 0.00 -13.80
N LEU A 76 18.49 -0.51 -14.14
CA LEU A 76 18.32 -1.85 -14.68
C LEU A 76 17.99 -1.76 -16.17
N TRP A 77 18.87 -2.34 -16.97
CA TRP A 77 18.76 -2.37 -18.42
C TRP A 77 18.07 -3.65 -18.88
N CYS A 78 17.22 -3.53 -19.91
CA CYS A 78 16.68 -4.71 -20.59
C CYS A 78 17.79 -5.46 -21.32
N GLU A 79 17.74 -6.80 -21.25
CA GLU A 79 18.67 -7.67 -21.98
C GLU A 79 18.57 -7.48 -23.50
N ASP A 80 17.38 -7.13 -23.98
CA ASP A 80 17.13 -6.69 -25.34
C ASP A 80 17.34 -5.17 -25.47
N SER A 81 17.99 -4.73 -26.54
CA SER A 81 18.16 -3.31 -26.83
C SER A 81 16.80 -2.63 -27.05
N LEU A 82 16.47 -1.66 -26.19
CA LEU A 82 15.27 -0.85 -26.31
C LEU A 82 15.54 0.38 -27.19
N THR A 83 14.73 0.58 -28.23
CA THR A 83 14.88 1.69 -29.19
C THR A 83 13.58 2.48 -29.32
N GLY A 84 13.66 3.75 -29.75
CA GLY A 84 12.52 4.64 -29.90
C GLY A 84 12.29 5.54 -28.69
N GLN A 85 11.07 6.01 -28.49
CA GLN A 85 10.68 6.97 -27.44
C GLN A 85 9.32 6.55 -26.86
N THR A 86 8.96 7.00 -25.66
CA THR A 86 7.63 6.75 -25.06
C THR A 86 7.27 5.27 -24.94
N LEU A 87 8.23 4.48 -24.45
CA LEU A 87 8.18 3.02 -24.53
C LEU A 87 7.05 2.41 -23.71
N TYR A 88 7.06 2.62 -22.40
CA TYR A 88 6.07 2.06 -21.47
C TYR A 88 5.36 3.18 -20.73
N LEU A 89 4.05 3.03 -20.55
CA LEU A 89 3.18 4.08 -20.01
C LEU A 89 2.32 3.60 -18.83
N GLY A 90 2.75 2.50 -18.23
CA GLY A 90 2.14 1.92 -17.06
C GLY A 90 2.90 0.65 -16.66
N GLY A 91 2.60 0.14 -15.49
CA GLY A 91 3.06 -1.18 -15.09
C GLY A 91 2.56 -1.53 -13.71
N ASN A 92 2.51 -2.83 -13.44
CA ASN A 92 2.00 -3.38 -12.19
C ASN A 92 2.73 -4.66 -11.81
N VAL A 93 2.61 -5.03 -10.53
CA VAL A 93 3.10 -6.30 -10.00
C VAL A 93 2.16 -7.44 -10.43
N GLY A 94 2.66 -8.48 -11.06
CA GLY A 94 1.94 -9.72 -11.30
C GLY A 94 1.81 -10.56 -10.03
N VAL A 95 0.88 -11.51 -10.02
CA VAL A 95 0.71 -12.45 -8.89
C VAL A 95 1.93 -13.35 -8.62
N ASP A 96 2.91 -13.32 -9.51
CA ASP A 96 4.20 -13.98 -9.40
C ASP A 96 5.30 -13.11 -8.78
N GLY A 97 4.97 -11.91 -8.30
CA GLY A 97 5.92 -10.89 -7.86
C GLY A 97 6.67 -10.20 -9.00
N LYS A 98 6.41 -10.60 -10.25
CA LYS A 98 6.83 -10.04 -11.54
C LYS A 98 6.47 -8.57 -11.68
N LEU A 99 7.30 -7.69 -12.25
CA LEU A 99 6.84 -6.36 -12.68
C LEU A 99 6.56 -6.39 -14.18
N TYR A 100 5.32 -6.10 -14.58
CA TYR A 100 4.91 -6.10 -15.99
C TYR A 100 4.67 -4.66 -16.45
N PHE A 101 5.35 -4.25 -17.52
CA PHE A 101 5.29 -2.90 -18.05
C PHE A 101 4.44 -2.84 -19.32
N ILE A 102 3.51 -1.89 -19.34
CA ILE A 102 2.46 -1.76 -20.33
C ILE A 102 2.98 -0.97 -21.54
N PRO A 103 3.02 -1.58 -22.75
CA PRO A 103 3.65 -0.99 -23.91
C PRO A 103 2.83 0.18 -24.51
N GLY A 104 3.37 1.39 -24.41
CA GLY A 104 2.90 2.56 -25.15
C GLY A 104 3.38 2.51 -26.61
N HIS A 105 4.64 2.85 -26.84
CA HIS A 105 5.34 2.65 -28.14
C HIS A 105 6.11 1.35 -28.23
N ALA A 106 6.49 0.78 -27.09
CA ALA A 106 7.20 -0.49 -27.09
C ALA A 106 6.40 -1.55 -27.86
N LYS A 107 7.11 -2.40 -28.59
CA LYS A 107 6.48 -3.44 -29.41
C LYS A 107 5.96 -4.61 -28.58
N ARG A 108 6.48 -4.81 -27.38
CA ARG A 108 6.22 -5.98 -26.54
C ARG A 108 6.07 -5.53 -25.09
N VAL A 109 5.44 -6.38 -24.28
CA VAL A 109 5.42 -6.21 -22.82
C VAL A 109 6.85 -6.45 -22.30
N MET A 110 7.29 -5.65 -21.35
CA MET A 110 8.55 -5.87 -20.63
C MET A 110 8.24 -6.42 -19.24
N VAL A 111 9.12 -7.28 -18.75
CA VAL A 111 9.04 -7.89 -17.42
C VAL A 111 10.34 -7.66 -16.69
N CYS A 112 10.28 -7.18 -15.45
CA CYS A 112 11.40 -7.15 -14.51
C CYS A 112 11.15 -8.15 -13.39
N ASP A 113 12.13 -9.00 -13.11
CA ASP A 113 12.12 -9.90 -11.96
C ASP A 113 12.86 -9.25 -10.79
N PRO A 114 12.17 -8.75 -9.76
CA PRO A 114 12.79 -8.00 -8.67
C PRO A 114 13.64 -8.87 -7.73
N THR A 115 13.67 -10.20 -7.91
CA THR A 115 14.54 -11.11 -7.14
C THR A 115 15.92 -11.28 -7.74
N THR A 116 16.03 -11.09 -9.07
CA THR A 116 17.27 -11.25 -9.83
C THR A 116 17.67 -9.98 -10.57
N ASP A 117 16.83 -8.94 -10.49
CA ASP A 117 16.90 -7.69 -11.24
C ASP A 117 16.99 -7.86 -12.78
N ARG A 118 16.64 -9.06 -13.30
CA ARG A 118 16.64 -9.33 -14.75
C ARG A 118 15.44 -8.68 -15.43
N VAL A 119 15.68 -8.01 -16.56
CA VAL A 119 14.67 -7.29 -17.35
C VAL A 119 14.59 -7.84 -18.77
N THR A 120 13.45 -8.37 -19.18
CA THR A 120 13.26 -9.10 -20.45
C THR A 120 11.99 -8.69 -21.18
N LEU A 121 11.90 -8.98 -22.48
CA LEU A 121 10.69 -8.79 -23.28
C LEU A 121 9.89 -10.08 -23.43
N THR A 122 8.57 -10.00 -23.29
CA THR A 122 7.65 -11.15 -23.40
C THR A 122 6.42 -10.86 -24.26
N GLY A 123 5.72 -11.93 -24.64
CA GLY A 123 4.50 -11.86 -25.44
C GLY A 123 4.72 -11.51 -26.92
N PRO A 124 3.62 -11.33 -27.68
CA PRO A 124 3.65 -11.04 -29.10
C PRO A 124 4.06 -9.57 -29.39
N ILE A 125 4.31 -9.28 -30.67
CA ILE A 125 4.60 -7.92 -31.16
C ILE A 125 3.29 -7.19 -31.45
N PHE A 126 3.10 -6.05 -30.80
CA PHE A 126 1.99 -5.12 -31.02
C PHE A 126 2.51 -3.83 -31.68
N PRO A 127 2.28 -3.64 -33.00
CA PRO A 127 2.71 -2.44 -33.71
C PRO A 127 1.85 -1.22 -33.33
N GLY A 128 2.41 -0.03 -33.51
CA GLY A 128 1.68 1.22 -33.29
C GLY A 128 2.19 2.01 -32.08
N LYS A 129 1.69 3.25 -31.99
CA LYS A 129 2.08 4.27 -31.02
C LYS A 129 0.94 4.53 -30.02
N PHE A 130 1.29 4.97 -28.81
CA PHE A 130 0.42 5.20 -27.66
C PHE A 130 -0.69 4.14 -27.50
N LYS A 131 -0.33 2.86 -27.56
CA LYS A 131 -1.33 1.79 -27.60
C LYS A 131 -2.14 1.76 -26.30
N TRP A 132 -1.46 1.47 -25.20
CA TRP A 132 -2.06 1.36 -23.88
C TRP A 132 -1.39 2.29 -22.86
N LEU A 133 -2.17 2.68 -21.85
CA LEU A 133 -1.76 3.48 -20.70
C LEU A 133 -2.16 2.76 -19.42
N ARG A 134 -1.36 2.94 -18.36
CA ARG A 134 -1.59 2.39 -17.01
C ARG A 134 -1.74 0.86 -17.04
N GLY A 135 -1.71 0.25 -15.86
CA GLY A 135 -2.17 -1.13 -15.74
C GLY A 135 -3.05 -1.26 -14.50
N VAL A 136 -3.98 -2.20 -14.57
CA VAL A 136 -4.92 -2.49 -13.48
C VAL A 136 -4.85 -3.99 -13.19
N ASN A 137 -4.55 -4.34 -11.94
CA ASN A 137 -4.52 -5.72 -11.47
C ASN A 137 -5.90 -6.12 -11.00
N VAL A 138 -6.36 -7.30 -11.42
CA VAL A 138 -7.59 -7.92 -10.93
C VAL A 138 -7.28 -9.25 -10.26
N ASP A 139 -8.21 -9.72 -9.43
CA ASP A 139 -8.17 -11.05 -8.83
C ASP A 139 -8.05 -12.14 -9.93
N GLY A 140 -7.31 -13.21 -9.62
CA GLY A 140 -6.98 -14.28 -10.57
C GLY A 140 -5.73 -14.01 -11.42
N GLY A 141 -5.01 -12.93 -11.16
CA GLY A 141 -3.65 -12.72 -11.67
C GLY A 141 -3.56 -12.16 -13.09
N LYS A 142 -4.57 -11.43 -13.54
CA LYS A 142 -4.52 -10.72 -14.82
C LYS A 142 -4.17 -9.25 -14.62
N ILE A 143 -3.45 -8.69 -15.59
CA ILE A 143 -3.13 -7.27 -15.68
C ILE A 143 -3.74 -6.72 -16.96
N TYR A 144 -4.52 -5.65 -16.83
CA TYR A 144 -5.20 -4.99 -17.95
C TYR A 144 -4.52 -3.66 -18.27
N GLY A 145 -4.07 -3.49 -19.52
CA GLY A 145 -3.57 -2.22 -20.03
C GLY A 145 -4.70 -1.43 -20.69
N LEU A 146 -4.92 -0.18 -20.25
CA LEU A 146 -6.08 0.59 -20.66
C LEU A 146 -5.86 1.19 -22.06
N PRO A 147 -6.86 1.19 -22.96
CA PRO A 147 -6.71 1.66 -24.33
C PRO A 147 -6.48 3.17 -24.38
N CYS A 148 -5.47 3.59 -25.15
CA CYS A 148 -5.19 5.01 -25.38
C CYS A 148 -5.44 5.42 -26.82
N HIS A 149 -4.65 4.90 -27.78
CA HIS A 149 -4.91 5.10 -29.21
C HIS A 149 -5.49 3.86 -29.88
N VAL A 150 -5.23 2.66 -29.35
CA VAL A 150 -5.80 1.43 -29.92
C VAL A 150 -7.27 1.26 -29.52
N ASP A 151 -7.95 0.36 -30.21
CA ASP A 151 -9.36 0.00 -30.05
C ASP A 151 -9.56 -1.32 -29.29
N THR A 152 -8.53 -1.77 -28.58
CA THR A 152 -8.53 -2.99 -27.79
C THR A 152 -7.91 -2.78 -26.42
N VAL A 153 -8.32 -3.57 -25.44
CA VAL A 153 -7.70 -3.62 -24.11
C VAL A 153 -6.59 -4.66 -24.11
N LEU A 154 -5.43 -4.36 -23.53
CA LEU A 154 -4.37 -5.35 -23.33
C LEU A 154 -4.73 -6.25 -22.15
N CYS A 155 -4.58 -7.57 -22.28
CA CYS A 155 -4.74 -8.53 -21.20
C CYS A 155 -3.48 -9.39 -21.07
N ILE A 156 -2.82 -9.30 -19.93
CA ILE A 156 -1.67 -10.11 -19.53
C ILE A 156 -2.17 -11.12 -18.48
N ASP A 157 -2.31 -12.38 -18.85
CA ASP A 157 -2.61 -13.48 -17.94
C ASP A 157 -1.29 -14.01 -17.34
N VAL A 158 -0.99 -13.59 -16.12
CA VAL A 158 0.28 -13.89 -15.45
C VAL A 158 0.42 -15.38 -15.09
N PRO A 159 -0.63 -16.07 -14.59
CA PRO A 159 -0.58 -17.52 -14.37
C PRO A 159 -0.30 -18.33 -15.63
N SER A 160 -0.98 -18.03 -16.74
CA SER A 160 -0.83 -18.81 -17.97
C SER A 160 0.31 -18.30 -18.87
N GLY A 161 0.88 -17.13 -18.57
CA GLY A 161 1.86 -16.43 -19.41
C GLY A 161 1.31 -15.88 -20.73
N LYS A 162 -0.02 -15.90 -20.92
CA LYS A 162 -0.64 -15.52 -22.20
C LYS A 162 -0.87 -14.01 -22.25
N ILE A 163 -0.46 -13.39 -23.34
CA ILE A 163 -0.69 -11.95 -23.59
C ILE A 163 -1.55 -11.79 -24.83
N THR A 164 -2.70 -11.17 -24.67
CA THR A 164 -3.74 -11.02 -25.69
C THR A 164 -4.37 -9.63 -25.64
N THR A 165 -5.28 -9.37 -26.56
CA THR A 165 -6.11 -8.16 -26.56
C THR A 165 -7.59 -8.53 -26.55
N ILE A 166 -8.40 -7.66 -25.96
CA ILE A 166 -9.86 -7.79 -25.88
C ILE A 166 -10.47 -6.69 -26.75
N PRO A 167 -11.34 -7.02 -27.73
CA PRO A 167 -11.98 -6.02 -28.57
C PRO A 167 -12.99 -5.19 -27.78
N ILE A 168 -13.07 -3.90 -28.11
CA ILE A 168 -14.12 -3.00 -27.61
C ILE A 168 -15.27 -3.01 -28.65
N PRO A 169 -16.53 -3.20 -28.23
CA PRO A 169 -17.65 -3.41 -29.14
C PRO A 169 -18.19 -2.09 -29.73
N TYR A 170 -17.38 -1.36 -30.49
CA TYR A 170 -17.80 -0.09 -31.11
C TYR A 170 -18.98 -0.27 -32.07
N ASP A 171 -18.95 -1.32 -32.90
CA ASP A 171 -19.96 -1.54 -33.94
C ASP A 171 -21.31 -2.01 -33.36
N ASP A 172 -21.32 -2.56 -32.14
CA ASP A 172 -22.54 -2.96 -31.44
C ASP A 172 -23.22 -1.76 -30.74
N VAL A 173 -22.46 -0.70 -30.45
CA VAL A 173 -22.91 0.48 -29.70
C VAL A 173 -23.30 1.61 -30.63
N PHE A 174 -22.53 1.85 -31.70
CA PHE A 174 -22.75 2.95 -32.63
C PHE A 174 -23.42 2.44 -33.91
N SER A 175 -24.69 2.82 -34.12
CA SER A 175 -25.43 2.45 -35.33
C SER A 175 -24.92 3.14 -36.59
N ASP A 176 -24.27 4.30 -36.46
CA ASP A 176 -23.60 4.99 -37.56
C ASP A 176 -22.17 4.45 -37.72
N PRO A 177 -21.83 3.80 -38.86
CA PRO A 177 -20.49 3.29 -39.11
C PRO A 177 -19.40 4.37 -39.14
N VAL A 178 -19.75 5.62 -39.46
CA VAL A 178 -18.80 6.74 -39.46
C VAL A 178 -18.41 7.08 -38.02
N GLN A 179 -19.39 7.28 -37.14
CA GLN A 179 -19.16 7.52 -35.71
C GLN A 179 -18.41 6.34 -35.05
N ALA A 180 -18.80 5.09 -35.35
CA ALA A 180 -18.11 3.90 -34.86
C ALA A 180 -16.62 3.92 -35.22
N LYS A 181 -16.29 4.30 -36.46
CA LYS A 181 -14.92 4.44 -36.94
C LYS A 181 -14.19 5.60 -36.26
N GLU A 182 -14.83 6.74 -36.09
CA GLU A 182 -14.25 7.90 -35.39
C GLU A 182 -13.90 7.57 -33.94
N GLU A 183 -14.82 6.95 -33.19
CA GLU A 183 -14.58 6.54 -31.81
C GLU A 183 -13.50 5.45 -31.70
N ARG A 184 -13.45 4.52 -32.65
CA ARG A 184 -12.36 3.54 -32.76
C ARG A 184 -10.99 4.19 -32.99
N GLN A 185 -10.94 5.25 -33.80
CA GLN A 185 -9.72 5.98 -34.16
C GLN A 185 -9.39 7.14 -33.20
N CYS A 186 -10.27 7.41 -32.23
CA CYS A 186 -10.07 8.42 -31.22
C CYS A 186 -8.71 8.21 -30.51
N LYS A 187 -7.95 9.29 -30.40
CA LYS A 187 -6.66 9.34 -29.69
C LYS A 187 -6.91 9.80 -28.27
N TRP A 188 -6.04 9.39 -27.34
CA TRP A 188 -6.17 9.76 -25.93
C TRP A 188 -7.56 9.44 -25.37
N LYS A 189 -8.02 8.20 -25.61
CA LYS A 189 -9.37 7.74 -25.25
C LYS A 189 -9.60 7.78 -23.75
N TYR A 190 -8.74 7.08 -23.01
CA TYR A 190 -8.84 6.92 -21.55
C TYR A 190 -7.50 7.22 -20.88
N HIS A 191 -7.51 8.05 -19.83
CA HIS A 191 -6.27 8.46 -19.14
C HIS A 191 -5.94 7.58 -17.92
N GLY A 192 -6.98 7.08 -17.26
CA GLY A 192 -6.86 6.24 -16.07
C GLY A 192 -8.03 5.30 -15.93
N GLY A 193 -8.03 4.50 -14.89
CA GLY A 193 -9.09 3.55 -14.61
C GLY A 193 -8.72 2.72 -13.39
N THR A 194 -9.73 2.15 -12.74
CA THR A 194 -9.54 1.34 -11.54
C THR A 194 -10.69 0.34 -11.42
N ILE A 195 -10.53 -0.62 -10.51
CA ILE A 195 -11.57 -1.58 -10.18
C ILE A 195 -12.64 -0.89 -9.35
N CYS A 196 -13.90 -1.07 -9.74
CA CYS A 196 -15.03 -0.71 -8.90
C CYS A 196 -15.15 -1.73 -7.76
N PRO A 197 -15.11 -1.32 -6.48
CA PRO A 197 -15.24 -2.25 -5.37
C PRO A 197 -16.58 -2.99 -5.31
N ILE A 198 -17.63 -2.44 -5.93
CA ILE A 198 -19.00 -2.95 -5.88
C ILE A 198 -19.17 -4.18 -6.77
N ASP A 199 -18.83 -4.07 -8.07
CA ASP A 199 -19.05 -5.14 -9.06
C ASP A 199 -17.76 -5.80 -9.56
N LYS A 200 -16.59 -5.34 -9.07
CA LYS A 200 -15.26 -5.83 -9.42
C LYS A 200 -14.87 -5.66 -10.89
N ALA A 201 -15.64 -4.90 -11.68
CA ALA A 201 -15.27 -4.54 -13.03
C ALA A 201 -14.28 -3.37 -13.04
N ILE A 202 -13.49 -3.26 -14.11
CA ILE A 202 -12.62 -2.09 -14.33
C ILE A 202 -13.42 -1.03 -15.07
N TYR A 203 -13.37 0.20 -14.59
CA TYR A 203 -13.94 1.36 -15.28
C TYR A 203 -12.83 2.32 -15.69
N CYS A 204 -12.78 2.65 -16.98
CA CYS A 204 -11.80 3.55 -17.57
C CYS A 204 -12.37 4.96 -17.70
N ILE A 205 -11.59 5.95 -17.28
CA ILE A 205 -11.96 7.36 -17.24
C ILE A 205 -11.82 7.98 -18.63
N PRO A 206 -12.93 8.43 -19.26
CA PRO A 206 -12.93 8.89 -20.64
C PRO A 206 -12.28 10.27 -20.75
N GLN A 207 -11.03 10.32 -21.19
CA GLN A 207 -10.33 11.56 -21.43
C GLN A 207 -10.88 12.24 -22.69
N SER A 208 -10.95 11.52 -23.80
CA SER A 208 -11.52 12.02 -25.06
C SER A 208 -12.57 11.09 -25.67
N ALA A 209 -12.68 9.85 -25.18
CA ALA A 209 -13.74 8.93 -25.59
C ALA A 209 -15.13 9.46 -25.24
N LEU A 210 -16.15 9.11 -26.03
CA LEU A 210 -17.52 9.56 -25.80
C LEU A 210 -18.21 8.85 -24.62
N HIS A 211 -17.82 7.61 -24.30
CA HIS A 211 -18.39 6.83 -23.20
C HIS A 211 -17.32 6.35 -22.23
N VAL A 212 -17.75 5.98 -21.01
CA VAL A 212 -16.93 5.23 -20.07
C VAL A 212 -16.77 3.80 -20.60
N LEU A 213 -15.54 3.26 -20.55
CA LEU A 213 -15.31 1.84 -20.87
C LEU A 213 -15.36 1.02 -19.57
N LYS A 214 -16.24 0.02 -19.55
CA LYS A 214 -16.29 -1.04 -18.54
C LYS A 214 -15.63 -2.29 -19.08
N ILE A 215 -14.76 -2.92 -18.29
CA ILE A 215 -14.12 -4.20 -18.61
C ILE A 215 -14.50 -5.18 -17.51
N ASP A 216 -15.11 -6.29 -17.89
CA ASP A 216 -15.43 -7.38 -16.97
C ASP A 216 -14.27 -8.40 -16.98
N PRO A 217 -13.51 -8.51 -15.87
CA PRO A 217 -12.37 -9.42 -15.81
C PRO A 217 -12.78 -10.91 -15.71
N VAL A 218 -14.01 -11.20 -15.28
CA VAL A 218 -14.53 -12.57 -15.15
C VAL A 218 -14.85 -13.12 -16.53
N THR A 219 -15.63 -12.38 -17.31
CA THR A 219 -16.03 -12.80 -18.66
C THR A 219 -15.00 -12.46 -19.73
N GLY A 220 -14.09 -11.52 -19.47
CA GLY A 220 -13.10 -11.05 -20.43
C GLY A 220 -13.73 -10.21 -21.55
N THR A 221 -14.78 -9.46 -21.25
CA THR A 221 -15.54 -8.65 -22.22
C THR A 221 -15.49 -7.15 -21.89
N CYS A 222 -15.74 -6.32 -22.91
CA CYS A 222 -15.77 -4.86 -22.79
C CYS A 222 -17.18 -4.32 -23.07
N GLN A 223 -17.56 -3.21 -22.45
CA GLN A 223 -18.81 -2.49 -22.70
C GLN A 223 -18.55 -0.98 -22.68
N LEU A 224 -19.17 -0.24 -23.59
CA LEU A 224 -19.26 1.23 -23.50
C LEU A 224 -20.54 1.55 -22.73
N VAL A 225 -20.42 2.28 -21.62
CA VAL A 225 -21.51 2.49 -20.65
C VAL A 225 -21.71 3.96 -20.31
N GLY A 226 -22.92 4.28 -19.86
CA GLY A 226 -23.31 5.62 -19.44
C GLY A 226 -23.72 6.53 -20.60
N PRO A 227 -24.02 7.81 -20.30
CA PRO A 227 -24.41 8.79 -21.31
C PRO A 227 -23.25 9.15 -22.24
N GLU A 228 -23.55 9.86 -23.32
CA GLU A 228 -22.53 10.53 -24.14
C GLU A 228 -21.87 11.66 -23.35
N LEU A 229 -20.53 11.70 -23.37
CA LEU A 229 -19.68 12.64 -22.66
C LEU A 229 -18.78 13.37 -23.67
N PRO A 230 -19.28 14.36 -24.43
CA PRO A 230 -18.54 14.99 -25.51
C PRO A 230 -17.40 15.88 -25.01
N GLY A 231 -16.37 16.05 -25.85
CA GLY A 231 -15.21 16.92 -25.57
C GLY A 231 -13.89 16.15 -25.44
N LYS A 232 -12.78 16.90 -25.46
CA LYS A 232 -11.41 16.37 -25.40
C LYS A 232 -10.73 16.75 -24.07
N TYR A 233 -9.85 15.88 -23.59
CA TYR A 233 -9.07 16.09 -22.36
C TYR A 233 -9.94 16.35 -21.11
N LYS A 234 -11.10 15.68 -21.02
CA LYS A 234 -12.15 15.97 -20.04
C LYS A 234 -11.73 15.70 -18.60
N TRP A 235 -11.35 14.45 -18.31
CA TRP A 235 -11.00 13.99 -16.97
C TRP A 235 -9.68 13.25 -16.92
N TYR A 236 -8.94 13.45 -15.83
CA TYR A 236 -7.64 12.84 -15.58
C TYR A 236 -7.68 12.08 -14.24
N GLY A 237 -7.11 10.88 -14.24
CA GLY A 237 -7.08 9.99 -13.07
C GLY A 237 -8.47 9.40 -12.74
N GLY A 238 -8.47 8.35 -11.91
CA GLY A 238 -9.68 7.69 -11.42
C GLY A 238 -9.47 7.22 -9.98
N VAL A 239 -10.17 7.84 -9.03
CA VAL A 239 -9.98 7.58 -7.59
C VAL A 239 -11.26 6.99 -7.02
N VAL A 240 -11.15 5.91 -6.27
CA VAL A 240 -12.29 5.29 -5.58
C VAL A 240 -12.63 6.11 -4.34
N GLY A 241 -13.90 6.51 -4.22
CA GLY A 241 -14.44 7.13 -3.02
C GLY A 241 -14.54 6.12 -1.88
N LYS A 242 -13.95 6.45 -0.73
CA LYS A 242 -13.89 5.53 0.43
C LYS A 242 -15.28 5.15 0.97
N HIS A 243 -16.21 6.09 0.96
CA HIS A 243 -17.50 5.92 1.64
C HIS A 243 -18.59 5.37 0.72
N ASP A 244 -18.64 5.82 -0.53
CA ASP A 244 -19.67 5.43 -1.49
C ASP A 244 -19.20 4.39 -2.53
N GLN A 245 -17.90 4.08 -2.53
CA GLN A 245 -17.25 3.10 -3.41
C GLN A 245 -17.40 3.42 -4.92
N ALA A 246 -17.79 4.64 -5.27
CA ALA A 246 -17.85 5.11 -6.65
C ALA A 246 -16.46 5.57 -7.13
N ILE A 247 -16.26 5.64 -8.45
CA ILE A 247 -15.01 6.11 -9.05
C ILE A 247 -15.18 7.55 -9.51
N TYR A 248 -14.24 8.41 -9.15
CA TYR A 248 -14.25 9.83 -9.45
C TYR A 248 -13.18 10.20 -10.48
N GLY A 249 -13.61 10.84 -11.57
CA GLY A 249 -12.75 11.43 -12.59
C GLY A 249 -12.57 12.94 -12.34
N ILE A 250 -11.32 13.41 -12.30
CA ILE A 250 -11.00 14.78 -11.91
C ILE A 250 -11.07 15.71 -13.13
N PRO A 251 -11.79 16.85 -13.06
CA PRO A 251 -12.01 17.73 -14.21
C PRO A 251 -10.71 18.39 -14.67
N HIS A 252 -10.26 18.05 -15.87
CA HIS A 252 -9.11 18.70 -16.49
C HIS A 252 -9.57 19.83 -17.42
N ASN A 253 -10.29 19.48 -18.50
CA ASN A 253 -11.03 20.43 -19.34
C ASN A 253 -12.55 20.31 -19.20
N SER A 254 -13.05 19.28 -18.52
CA SER A 254 -14.47 19.20 -18.20
C SER A 254 -14.88 20.32 -17.23
N PRO A 255 -16.11 20.86 -17.35
CA PRO A 255 -16.72 21.69 -16.30
C PRO A 255 -17.10 20.88 -15.06
N HIS A 256 -17.34 19.58 -15.18
CA HIS A 256 -17.92 18.77 -14.10
C HIS A 256 -16.94 17.71 -13.59
N VAL A 257 -17.03 17.34 -12.30
CA VAL A 257 -16.46 16.09 -11.77
C VAL A 257 -17.28 14.91 -12.29
N LEU A 258 -16.62 13.86 -12.76
CA LEU A 258 -17.28 12.62 -13.20
C LEU A 258 -17.39 11.65 -12.03
N ARG A 259 -18.57 11.11 -11.77
CA ARG A 259 -18.80 10.04 -10.78
C ARG A 259 -19.36 8.79 -11.48
N ILE A 260 -18.70 7.65 -11.30
CA ILE A 260 -19.03 6.37 -11.93
C ILE A 260 -19.36 5.35 -10.86
N SER A 261 -20.55 4.76 -10.94
CA SER A 261 -20.97 3.60 -10.16
C SER A 261 -21.67 2.59 -11.07
N PRO A 262 -21.80 1.31 -10.69
CA PRO A 262 -22.54 0.33 -11.49
C PRO A 262 -24.00 0.73 -11.73
N SER A 263 -24.60 1.47 -10.80
CA SER A 263 -25.99 1.95 -10.91
C SER A 263 -26.15 3.19 -11.77
N ALA A 264 -25.17 4.09 -11.80
CA ALA A 264 -25.27 5.37 -12.50
C ALA A 264 -23.91 6.02 -12.78
N ILE A 265 -23.83 6.74 -13.91
CA ILE A 265 -22.73 7.64 -14.27
C ILE A 265 -23.29 9.07 -14.28
N THR A 266 -22.71 9.95 -13.47
CA THR A 266 -23.25 11.28 -13.17
C THR A 266 -22.16 12.35 -13.21
N LEU A 267 -22.56 13.59 -13.45
CA LEU A 267 -21.69 14.76 -13.54
C LEU A 267 -22.06 15.76 -12.43
N HIS A 268 -21.05 16.32 -11.77
CA HIS A 268 -21.23 17.11 -10.54
C HIS A 268 -20.42 18.43 -10.58
N GLY A 269 -20.99 19.49 -10.00
CA GLY A 269 -20.37 20.83 -9.91
C GLY A 269 -20.41 21.59 -11.24
N ASP A 270 -19.77 22.76 -11.33
CA ASP A 270 -19.44 23.45 -12.59
C ASP A 270 -18.23 24.36 -12.35
N TYR A 271 -17.09 23.99 -12.93
CA TYR A 271 -15.80 24.66 -12.83
C TYR A 271 -15.33 25.22 -14.18
N GLY A 272 -16.26 25.37 -15.13
CA GLY A 272 -15.99 25.90 -16.48
C GLY A 272 -15.21 24.94 -17.38
N SER A 273 -15.36 25.12 -18.69
CA SER A 273 -14.68 24.30 -19.69
C SER A 273 -13.24 24.75 -19.94
N GLY A 274 -12.36 23.80 -20.27
CA GLY A 274 -10.96 24.08 -20.57
C GLY A 274 -10.09 24.33 -19.34
N GLY A 275 -8.95 25.00 -19.57
CA GLY A 275 -8.04 25.49 -18.53
C GLY A 275 -6.95 24.51 -18.09
N HIS A 276 -7.09 23.20 -18.37
CA HIS A 276 -6.19 22.15 -17.87
C HIS A 276 -6.03 22.23 -16.34
N LYS A 277 -7.18 22.35 -15.65
CA LYS A 277 -7.27 22.83 -14.27
C LYS A 277 -6.49 21.94 -13.30
N TRP A 278 -6.91 20.67 -13.20
CA TRP A 278 -6.30 19.69 -12.30
C TRP A 278 -5.80 18.45 -13.06
N HIS A 279 -4.71 17.82 -12.59
CA HIS A 279 -3.99 16.73 -13.28
C HIS A 279 -4.08 15.39 -12.51
N GLY A 280 -5.29 15.01 -12.12
CA GLY A 280 -5.54 13.85 -11.26
C GLY A 280 -5.70 14.22 -9.79
N ALA A 281 -5.63 13.23 -8.91
CA ALA A 281 -5.86 13.39 -7.48
C ALA A 281 -5.20 12.28 -6.66
N SER A 282 -5.14 12.50 -5.34
CA SER A 282 -4.77 11.48 -4.35
C SER A 282 -5.87 11.37 -3.28
N PRO A 283 -6.20 10.15 -2.80
CA PRO A 283 -7.16 9.97 -1.71
C PRO A 283 -6.51 10.23 -0.35
N ALA A 284 -7.10 11.11 0.46
CA ALA A 284 -6.72 11.33 1.85
C ALA A 284 -7.34 10.24 2.78
N PRO A 285 -6.76 9.98 3.97
CA PRO A 285 -7.23 8.88 4.83
C PRO A 285 -8.65 9.05 5.37
N ASN A 286 -9.12 10.30 5.51
CA ASN A 286 -10.49 10.63 5.89
C ASN A 286 -11.53 10.27 4.81
N GLY A 287 -11.08 9.92 3.61
CA GLY A 287 -11.92 9.56 2.47
C GLY A 287 -12.09 10.68 1.44
N ASP A 288 -11.58 11.88 1.70
CA ASP A 288 -11.61 12.99 0.75
C ASP A 288 -10.66 12.71 -0.43
N ILE A 289 -11.02 13.22 -1.61
CA ILE A 289 -10.20 13.15 -2.82
C ILE A 289 -9.63 14.54 -3.08
N VAL A 290 -8.30 14.64 -3.11
CA VAL A 290 -7.56 15.91 -3.23
C VAL A 290 -6.96 16.01 -4.62
N SER A 291 -7.42 16.97 -5.41
CA SER A 291 -6.95 17.18 -6.79
C SER A 291 -5.56 17.83 -6.86
N VAL A 292 -4.86 17.63 -7.98
CA VAL A 292 -3.53 18.20 -8.23
C VAL A 292 -3.67 19.49 -9.06
N PRO A 293 -3.38 20.68 -8.50
CA PRO A 293 -3.55 21.95 -9.22
C PRO A 293 -2.47 22.15 -10.28
N ALA A 294 -2.78 21.79 -11.53
CA ALA A 294 -1.86 21.98 -12.64
C ALA A 294 -1.85 23.45 -13.09
N ASN A 295 -3.00 23.94 -13.55
CA ASN A 295 -3.18 25.34 -13.93
C ASN A 295 -4.14 26.09 -12.99
N ALA A 296 -4.99 25.38 -12.26
CA ALA A 296 -5.86 25.97 -11.24
C ALA A 296 -5.04 26.68 -10.15
N ASP A 297 -5.57 27.77 -9.61
CA ASP A 297 -4.94 28.55 -8.54
C ASP A 297 -5.33 28.05 -7.14
N SER A 298 -5.99 26.91 -7.06
CA SER A 298 -6.65 26.32 -5.90
C SER A 298 -6.71 24.80 -6.03
N VAL A 299 -6.84 24.12 -4.90
CA VAL A 299 -7.02 22.67 -4.83
C VAL A 299 -8.51 22.36 -4.73
N LEU A 300 -9.06 21.60 -5.68
CA LEU A 300 -10.41 21.05 -5.57
C LEU A 300 -10.39 19.83 -4.63
N VAL A 301 -11.23 19.84 -3.59
CA VAL A 301 -11.48 18.73 -2.68
C VAL A 301 -12.87 18.17 -2.96
N ILE A 302 -12.97 16.85 -3.07
CA ILE A 302 -14.23 16.14 -3.29
C ILE A 302 -14.46 15.21 -2.11
N ARG A 303 -15.56 15.36 -1.39
CA ARG A 303 -16.03 14.39 -0.39
C ARG A 303 -16.97 13.41 -1.08
N PRO A 304 -16.60 12.12 -1.20
CA PRO A 304 -17.41 11.15 -1.90
C PRO A 304 -18.77 10.92 -1.24
N GLY A 305 -19.77 10.64 -2.07
CA GLY A 305 -21.17 10.54 -1.71
C GLY A 305 -22.04 10.42 -2.95
N LEU A 306 -23.31 10.04 -2.77
CA LEU A 306 -24.28 9.99 -3.88
C LEU A 306 -24.40 11.36 -4.55
N GLU A 307 -24.53 12.40 -3.73
CA GLU A 307 -24.35 13.81 -4.07
C GLU A 307 -23.03 14.25 -3.41
N PRO A 308 -21.90 14.27 -4.14
CA PRO A 308 -20.60 14.62 -3.59
C PRO A 308 -20.55 16.09 -3.19
N GLU A 309 -20.01 16.37 -2.01
CA GLU A 309 -19.69 17.74 -1.61
C GLU A 309 -18.34 18.14 -2.22
N MET A 310 -18.28 19.32 -2.85
CA MET A 310 -17.08 19.78 -3.54
C MET A 310 -16.81 21.24 -3.21
N PHE A 311 -15.55 21.56 -2.90
CA PHE A 311 -15.13 22.91 -2.59
C PHE A 311 -13.63 23.08 -2.89
N GLU A 312 -13.22 24.32 -3.09
CA GLU A 312 -11.83 24.68 -3.39
C GLU A 312 -11.14 25.22 -2.14
N ILE A 313 -9.90 24.81 -1.90
CA ILE A 313 -9.06 25.28 -0.81
C ILE A 313 -7.73 25.83 -1.33
N GLY A 314 -7.17 26.78 -0.58
CA GLY A 314 -5.99 27.53 -1.01
C GLY A 314 -6.30 28.56 -2.11
N ASP A 315 -5.28 29.33 -2.44
CA ASP A 315 -5.33 30.39 -3.46
C ASP A 315 -3.92 30.64 -4.03
N THR A 316 -3.78 31.69 -4.84
CA THR A 316 -2.49 32.09 -5.43
C THR A 316 -1.37 32.40 -4.43
N LEU A 317 -1.66 32.62 -3.15
CA LEU A 317 -0.69 32.85 -2.09
C LEU A 317 -0.04 31.56 -1.57
N CYS A 318 -0.67 30.40 -1.78
CA CYS A 318 -0.11 29.09 -1.40
C CYS A 318 0.07 28.13 -2.59
N VAL A 319 -0.79 28.18 -3.61
CA VAL A 319 -0.68 27.40 -4.85
C VAL A 319 0.15 28.17 -5.88
N LYS A 320 1.46 28.29 -5.63
CA LYS A 320 2.34 29.14 -6.43
C LYS A 320 2.89 28.45 -7.67
N SER A 321 3.01 29.25 -8.73
CA SER A 321 3.83 28.92 -9.89
C SER A 321 5.29 29.32 -9.65
N GLY A 322 6.22 28.64 -10.32
CA GLY A 322 7.62 29.04 -10.26
C GLY A 322 7.87 30.37 -10.96
N ARG A 323 8.88 31.10 -10.51
CA ARG A 323 9.20 32.47 -10.94
C ARG A 323 9.52 32.60 -12.42
N HIS A 324 9.93 31.50 -13.06
CA HIS A 324 10.20 31.43 -14.48
C HIS A 324 8.93 31.43 -15.35
N ARG A 325 7.75 31.32 -14.74
CA ARG A 325 6.47 31.27 -15.45
C ARG A 325 5.66 32.53 -15.22
N THR A 326 5.36 33.23 -16.30
CA THR A 326 4.41 34.35 -16.30
C THR A 326 2.97 33.88 -16.57
N ASP A 327 2.79 32.69 -17.13
CA ASP A 327 1.49 32.12 -17.50
C ASP A 327 0.78 31.39 -16.36
N ARG A 328 1.47 31.15 -15.23
CA ARG A 328 0.98 30.46 -14.02
C ARG A 328 0.51 29.00 -14.23
N LYS A 329 1.02 28.33 -15.28
CA LYS A 329 0.60 26.96 -15.66
C LYS A 329 1.59 25.87 -15.19
N TYR A 330 1.14 24.61 -15.20
CA TYR A 330 1.92 23.40 -14.88
C TYR A 330 2.63 23.45 -13.53
N LYS A 331 1.93 23.95 -12.51
CA LYS A 331 2.48 24.11 -11.15
C LYS A 331 2.82 22.74 -10.56
N PHE A 332 1.85 21.82 -10.55
CA PHE A 332 1.98 20.47 -10.00
C PHE A 332 1.39 19.43 -10.96
N LEU A 333 2.00 18.23 -11.07
CA LEU A 333 1.57 17.18 -12.02
C LEU A 333 1.39 15.78 -11.41
N GLY A 334 1.58 15.62 -10.10
CA GLY A 334 1.21 14.43 -9.37
C GLY A 334 1.03 14.73 -7.90
N ALA A 335 0.44 13.81 -7.17
CA ALA A 335 0.37 13.87 -5.71
C ALA A 335 0.33 12.48 -5.09
N MET A 336 0.71 12.40 -3.82
CA MET A 336 0.48 11.22 -3.00
C MET A 336 0.24 11.57 -1.54
N THR A 337 -0.59 10.78 -0.88
CA THR A 337 -0.84 10.83 0.56
C THR A 337 0.36 10.25 1.32
N GLY A 338 0.94 11.05 2.21
CA GLY A 338 2.02 10.64 3.10
C GLY A 338 1.54 9.72 4.23
N SER A 339 2.50 9.16 4.96
CA SER A 339 2.24 8.30 6.13
C SER A 339 1.63 9.03 7.32
N ASP A 340 1.80 10.35 7.36
CA ASP A 340 1.17 11.29 8.29
C ASP A 340 -0.31 11.57 7.96
N GLY A 341 -0.79 11.08 6.82
CA GLY A 341 -2.15 11.27 6.34
C GLY A 341 -2.40 12.58 5.61
N LEU A 342 -1.35 13.37 5.32
CA LEU A 342 -1.43 14.60 4.55
C LEU A 342 -1.19 14.34 3.07
N VAL A 343 -1.72 15.17 2.17
CA VAL A 343 -1.51 15.02 0.72
C VAL A 343 -0.40 15.95 0.25
N TYR A 344 0.52 15.42 -0.57
CA TYR A 344 1.65 16.16 -1.11
C TYR A 344 1.60 16.24 -2.63
N CYS A 345 1.50 17.44 -3.20
CA CYS A 345 1.59 17.65 -4.64
C CYS A 345 3.03 17.94 -5.09
N PHE A 346 3.44 17.29 -6.17
CA PHE A 346 4.82 17.31 -6.67
C PHE A 346 5.06 18.48 -7.61
N PRO A 347 6.10 19.30 -7.36
CA PRO A 347 6.36 20.51 -8.13
C PRO A 347 6.86 20.16 -9.53
N SER A 348 6.03 20.39 -10.54
CA SER A 348 6.45 20.29 -11.94
C SER A 348 7.16 21.57 -12.37
N GLY A 349 6.41 22.68 -12.39
CA GLY A 349 6.90 24.04 -12.62
C GLY A 349 6.90 24.90 -11.35
N SER A 350 6.34 24.42 -10.24
CA SER A 350 6.47 25.10 -8.95
C SER A 350 7.88 24.93 -8.35
N GLU A 351 8.18 25.72 -7.32
CA GLU A 351 9.49 25.76 -6.65
C GLU A 351 9.51 25.02 -5.32
N ARG A 352 8.35 24.62 -4.79
CA ARG A 352 8.23 23.91 -3.52
C ARG A 352 7.15 22.84 -3.61
N VAL A 353 7.20 21.87 -2.70
CA VAL A 353 6.14 20.87 -2.54
C VAL A 353 4.92 21.56 -1.92
N LEU A 354 3.72 21.24 -2.39
CA LEU A 354 2.47 21.69 -1.77
C LEU A 354 1.96 20.61 -0.83
N GLN A 355 1.74 20.95 0.44
CA GLN A 355 1.13 20.07 1.45
C GLN A 355 -0.32 20.52 1.69
N ILE A 356 -1.22 19.54 1.77
CA ILE A 356 -2.65 19.73 1.99
C ILE A 356 -3.08 18.89 3.19
N ASP A 357 -3.71 19.54 4.17
CA ASP A 357 -4.40 18.90 5.29
C ASP A 357 -5.92 18.99 5.07
N THR A 358 -6.56 17.84 4.85
CA THR A 358 -8.01 17.77 4.60
C THR A 358 -8.85 17.85 5.87
N GLN A 359 -8.26 17.70 7.06
CA GLN A 359 -8.97 17.86 8.33
C GLN A 359 -9.09 19.34 8.70
N THR A 360 -7.98 20.09 8.57
CA THR A 360 -7.95 21.52 8.88
C THR A 360 -8.23 22.42 7.67
N LEU A 361 -8.31 21.83 6.47
CA LEU A 361 -8.47 22.51 5.19
C LEU A 361 -7.34 23.50 4.87
N HIS A 362 -6.15 23.24 5.43
CA HIS A 362 -5.00 24.11 5.30
C HIS A 362 -4.08 23.67 4.15
N VAL A 363 -3.60 24.64 3.37
CA VAL A 363 -2.71 24.43 2.22
C VAL A 363 -1.46 25.28 2.41
N ARG A 364 -0.27 24.68 2.32
CA ARG A 364 1.01 25.41 2.44
C ARG A 364 2.12 24.82 1.56
N GLU A 365 3.09 25.65 1.21
CA GLU A 365 4.35 25.19 0.63
C GLU A 365 5.28 24.63 1.73
N VAL A 366 5.94 23.51 1.46
CA VAL A 366 6.90 22.86 2.38
C VAL A 366 8.22 22.54 1.68
N GLY A 367 9.27 22.35 2.48
CA GLY A 367 10.61 22.06 1.96
C GLY A 367 11.38 23.29 1.48
N PRO A 368 12.61 23.11 0.96
CA PRO A 368 13.44 24.20 0.44
C PRO A 368 12.94 24.69 -0.93
N ASN A 369 13.53 25.78 -1.43
CA ASN A 369 13.29 26.20 -2.81
C ASN A 369 14.04 25.25 -3.76
N LEU A 370 13.31 24.53 -4.59
CA LEU A 370 13.81 23.53 -5.52
C LEU A 370 14.25 24.11 -6.87
N PHE A 371 14.09 25.43 -7.10
CA PHE A 371 14.41 26.07 -8.37
C PHE A 371 15.90 25.97 -8.69
N ASP A 372 16.75 26.33 -7.72
CA ASP A 372 18.21 26.39 -7.89
C ASP A 372 18.89 25.02 -7.69
N MET A 373 18.13 23.98 -7.32
CA MET A 373 18.62 22.62 -7.13
C MET A 373 18.49 21.76 -8.39
N GLU A 374 17.83 22.27 -9.43
CA GLU A 374 17.59 21.58 -10.68
C GLU A 374 17.95 22.48 -11.84
N ARG A 375 18.56 21.89 -12.87
CA ARG A 375 18.96 22.63 -14.05
C ARG A 375 17.78 23.02 -14.94
N ILE A 376 16.73 22.20 -14.92
CA ILE A 376 15.47 22.44 -15.62
C ILE A 376 14.41 22.80 -14.58
N CYS A 377 13.74 23.92 -14.77
CA CYS A 377 12.79 24.43 -13.77
C CYS A 377 11.35 23.95 -13.97
N GLN A 378 11.07 23.21 -15.04
CA GLN A 378 9.73 22.76 -15.46
C GLN A 378 9.69 21.26 -15.72
N ASN A 379 8.50 20.64 -15.58
CA ASN A 379 8.32 19.19 -15.78
C ASN A 379 9.28 18.34 -14.94
N LYS A 380 9.66 18.80 -13.75
CA LYS A 380 10.71 18.17 -12.94
C LYS A 380 10.32 16.78 -12.47
N TRP A 381 9.23 16.71 -11.71
CA TRP A 381 8.68 15.46 -11.18
C TRP A 381 7.20 15.32 -11.55
N GLN A 382 6.78 14.08 -11.82
CA GLN A 382 5.39 13.71 -12.03
C GLN A 382 5.12 12.36 -11.40
N ASN A 383 3.88 12.12 -10.95
CA ASN A 383 3.50 10.90 -10.25
C ASN A 383 4.43 10.61 -9.04
N GLY A 384 4.08 9.59 -8.27
CA GLY A 384 4.85 9.26 -7.08
C GLY A 384 4.27 8.08 -6.35
N LEU A 385 4.98 7.62 -5.33
CA LEU A 385 4.59 6.51 -4.50
C LEU A 385 4.94 6.83 -3.04
N THR A 386 4.07 6.41 -2.13
CA THR A 386 4.37 6.42 -0.69
C THR A 386 4.93 5.06 -0.31
N LEU A 387 6.09 5.07 0.33
CA LEU A 387 6.76 3.89 0.83
C LEU A 387 7.31 4.23 2.23
N PHE A 388 6.88 3.47 3.23
CA PHE A 388 7.16 3.73 4.64
C PHE A 388 6.75 5.16 5.05
N GLU A 389 7.65 5.90 5.69
CA GLU A 389 7.42 7.27 6.13
C GLU A 389 7.59 8.30 4.99
N ASN A 390 7.92 7.87 3.77
CA ASN A 390 8.35 8.75 2.68
C ASN A 390 7.41 8.76 1.48
N VAL A 391 7.30 9.92 0.85
CA VAL A 391 6.73 10.08 -0.48
C VAL A 391 7.86 10.34 -1.48
N TYR A 392 7.91 9.56 -2.56
CA TYR A 392 8.87 9.73 -3.65
C TYR A 392 8.16 10.23 -4.90
N ALA A 393 8.59 11.39 -5.42
CA ALA A 393 8.08 11.91 -6.68
C ALA A 393 9.00 11.48 -7.83
N ILE A 394 8.42 10.87 -8.87
CA ILE A 394 9.22 10.24 -9.93
C ILE A 394 9.77 11.32 -10.89
N PRO A 395 11.07 11.29 -11.23
CA PRO A 395 11.65 12.26 -12.14
C PRO A 395 11.07 12.12 -13.55
N LEU A 396 10.65 13.26 -14.11
CA LEU A 396 10.24 13.37 -15.51
C LEU A 396 11.36 14.00 -16.33
N ALA A 397 11.57 15.31 -16.15
CA ALA A 397 12.72 16.05 -16.69
C ALA A 397 13.79 16.35 -15.63
N GLY A 398 13.46 16.26 -14.34
CA GLY A 398 14.39 16.49 -13.23
C GLY A 398 15.59 15.54 -13.26
N GLU A 399 16.73 16.02 -12.78
CA GLU A 399 18.00 15.30 -12.71
C GLU A 399 18.22 14.64 -11.35
N SER A 400 17.26 14.81 -10.44
CA SER A 400 17.23 14.18 -9.13
C SER A 400 15.88 13.51 -8.85
N LEU A 401 15.89 12.57 -7.90
CA LEU A 401 14.70 12.02 -7.25
C LEU A 401 14.30 12.92 -6.09
N LEU A 402 13.03 13.32 -6.02
CA LEU A 402 12.50 14.09 -4.89
C LEU A 402 11.88 13.15 -3.84
N ARG A 403 12.28 13.32 -2.58
CA ARG A 403 11.77 12.61 -1.41
C ARG A 403 11.15 13.60 -0.42
N ILE A 404 10.03 13.23 0.18
CA ILE A 404 9.36 13.95 1.25
C ILE A 404 9.24 12.98 2.44
N ASP A 405 10.01 13.22 3.49
CA ASP A 405 9.94 12.48 4.75
C ASP A 405 8.82 13.07 5.61
N CYS A 406 7.79 12.26 5.83
CA CYS A 406 6.56 12.63 6.54
C CYS A 406 6.61 12.25 8.03
N SER A 407 7.73 11.74 8.54
CA SER A 407 7.87 11.33 9.95
C SER A 407 7.95 12.49 10.94
N GLN A 408 8.07 13.72 10.44
CA GLN A 408 8.22 14.94 11.22
C GLN A 408 7.40 16.10 10.62
N ASP A 409 7.08 17.09 11.45
CA ASP A 409 6.45 18.35 11.03
C ASP A 409 7.35 19.55 11.39
N PRO A 410 7.78 20.38 10.44
CA PRO A 410 7.52 20.28 9.00
C PRO A 410 8.22 19.07 8.35
N PRO A 411 7.64 18.52 7.27
CA PRO A 411 8.21 17.38 6.56
C PRO A 411 9.55 17.77 5.95
N LEU A 412 10.50 16.82 5.94
CA LEU A 412 11.81 17.04 5.33
C LEU A 412 11.78 16.71 3.84
N VAL A 413 11.91 17.74 3.00
CA VAL A 413 11.97 17.58 1.55
C VAL A 413 13.43 17.59 1.08
N THR A 414 13.85 16.53 0.39
CA THR A 414 15.21 16.38 -0.15
C THR A 414 15.19 15.94 -1.61
N THR A 415 16.28 16.21 -2.31
CA THR A 415 16.52 15.77 -3.69
C THR A 415 17.81 14.98 -3.78
N TRP A 416 17.82 13.93 -4.61
CA TRP A 416 18.95 12.99 -4.72
C TRP A 416 19.33 12.78 -6.19
N LEU A 417 20.57 13.12 -6.55
CA LEU A 417 21.04 13.05 -7.94
C LEU A 417 20.89 11.64 -8.53
N LEU A 418 20.44 11.58 -9.77
CA LEU A 418 20.26 10.34 -10.51
C LEU A 418 21.60 9.78 -11.05
N PRO A 419 21.72 8.45 -11.22
CA PRO A 419 22.87 7.86 -11.89
C PRO A 419 23.04 8.35 -13.34
N SER A 420 24.22 8.22 -13.93
CA SER A 420 24.47 8.66 -15.32
C SER A 420 24.19 7.52 -16.31
N PRO A 421 23.46 7.75 -17.42
CA PRO A 421 22.98 9.04 -17.94
C PRO A 421 21.68 9.49 -17.26
N HIS A 422 21.47 10.78 -17.03
CA HIS A 422 20.21 11.30 -16.47
C HIS A 422 19.66 12.54 -17.19
N ARG A 423 20.25 12.97 -18.31
CA ARG A 423 19.84 14.22 -19.00
C ARG A 423 18.74 14.06 -20.04
N VAL A 424 18.13 12.87 -20.11
CA VAL A 424 17.01 12.58 -21.00
C VAL A 424 15.73 13.22 -20.45
N LEU A 425 14.89 13.78 -21.33
CA LEU A 425 13.56 14.29 -20.97
C LEU A 425 12.53 13.16 -21.01
N ASP A 426 11.47 13.27 -20.19
CA ASP A 426 10.42 12.27 -20.06
C ASP A 426 10.95 10.88 -19.70
N LYS A 427 11.79 10.82 -18.66
CA LYS A 427 12.53 9.60 -18.31
C LYS A 427 11.62 8.44 -17.98
N TRP A 428 10.68 8.68 -17.06
CA TRP A 428 9.79 7.68 -16.51
C TRP A 428 8.35 8.19 -16.39
N GLU A 429 7.39 7.31 -16.62
CA GLU A 429 5.96 7.65 -16.52
C GLU A 429 5.45 7.58 -15.07
N GLY A 430 6.10 6.80 -14.22
CA GLY A 430 5.70 6.56 -12.83
C GLY A 430 6.57 5.46 -12.22
N GLY A 431 6.07 4.76 -11.20
CA GLY A 431 6.77 3.64 -10.60
C GLY A 431 5.85 2.60 -10.00
N ILE A 432 6.46 1.49 -9.58
CA ILE A 432 5.82 0.32 -9.02
C ILE A 432 6.59 -0.04 -7.75
N ILE A 433 5.90 -0.20 -6.62
CA ILE A 433 6.51 -0.83 -5.44
C ILE A 433 6.47 -2.33 -5.67
N ALA A 434 7.65 -2.95 -5.77
CA ALA A 434 7.79 -4.39 -5.86
C ALA A 434 7.61 -5.03 -4.48
N PRO A 435 7.34 -6.35 -4.40
CA PRO A 435 7.19 -7.06 -3.13
C PRO A 435 8.38 -6.85 -2.18
N ASN A 436 9.61 -6.76 -2.73
CA ASN A 436 10.86 -6.47 -2.02
C ASN A 436 10.93 -5.08 -1.36
N GLY A 437 9.87 -4.28 -1.41
CA GLY A 437 9.83 -2.95 -0.81
C GLY A 437 10.69 -1.94 -1.55
N VAL A 438 11.10 -2.23 -2.79
CA VAL A 438 11.89 -1.34 -3.66
C VAL A 438 10.98 -0.75 -4.73
N ILE A 439 11.19 0.51 -5.08
CA ILE A 439 10.44 1.16 -6.17
C ILE A 439 11.19 0.95 -7.48
N TYR A 440 10.47 0.53 -8.52
CA TYR A 440 10.96 0.37 -9.88
C TYR A 440 10.18 1.30 -10.80
N THR A 441 10.85 2.22 -11.47
CA THR A 441 10.19 3.19 -12.35
C THR A 441 9.76 2.56 -13.69
N VAL A 442 8.76 3.16 -14.33
CA VAL A 442 8.24 2.73 -15.64
C VAL A 442 9.00 3.47 -16.75
N PRO A 443 9.89 2.81 -17.52
CA PRO A 443 10.74 3.48 -18.50
C PRO A 443 9.93 4.06 -19.66
N ASN A 444 10.16 5.35 -19.88
CA ASN A 444 9.62 6.09 -21.01
C ASN A 444 10.78 6.37 -21.99
N ASN A 445 11.46 7.51 -21.91
CA ASN A 445 12.56 7.83 -22.81
C ASN A 445 13.93 7.37 -22.31
N HIS A 446 14.12 7.17 -21.01
CA HIS A 446 15.43 6.82 -20.42
C HIS A 446 15.93 5.41 -20.75
N LYS A 447 15.02 4.48 -21.11
CA LYS A 447 15.28 3.07 -21.46
C LYS A 447 15.65 2.17 -20.28
N ALA A 448 16.32 2.67 -19.24
CA ALA A 448 16.51 1.90 -18.02
C ALA A 448 15.32 2.05 -17.07
N ILE A 449 15.08 1.02 -16.27
CA ILE A 449 14.29 1.14 -15.04
C ILE A 449 15.21 1.79 -14.00
N LEU A 450 14.74 2.83 -13.32
CA LEU A 450 15.37 3.34 -12.11
C LEU A 450 14.83 2.52 -10.93
N ARG A 451 15.72 1.80 -10.29
CA ARG A 451 15.49 1.06 -9.04
C ARG A 451 15.87 1.98 -7.87
N ILE A 452 14.94 2.17 -6.94
CA ILE A 452 15.04 3.10 -5.83
C ILE A 452 14.90 2.29 -4.53
N GLU A 453 16.02 2.07 -3.85
CA GLU A 453 16.06 1.45 -2.53
C GLU A 453 16.02 2.55 -1.46
N ALA A 454 15.02 2.52 -0.60
CA ALA A 454 14.96 3.40 0.56
C ALA A 454 16.20 3.20 1.48
N PRO A 455 16.67 4.24 2.19
CA PRO A 455 17.78 4.10 3.11
C PRO A 455 17.51 3.06 4.20
N THR A 456 18.57 2.44 4.68
CA THR A 456 18.52 1.32 5.65
C THR A 456 17.80 1.68 6.96
N SER A 457 17.80 2.97 7.35
CA SER A 457 17.07 3.49 8.51
C SER A 457 15.54 3.57 8.31
N GLU A 458 15.08 3.60 7.05
CA GLU A 458 13.66 3.50 6.68
C GLU A 458 13.27 2.03 6.54
N VAL A 459 14.16 1.18 5.99
CA VAL A 459 13.99 -0.28 5.91
C VAL A 459 14.01 -0.96 7.29
N SER A 460 14.66 -0.34 8.29
CA SER A 460 14.63 -0.78 9.69
C SER A 460 13.40 -0.29 10.46
N LYS A 461 12.63 0.66 9.90
CA LYS A 461 11.34 1.16 10.42
C LYS A 461 10.12 0.64 9.64
N GLY A 462 10.34 0.01 8.50
CA GLY A 462 9.35 -0.75 7.75
C GLY A 462 10.09 -1.81 6.97
N THR A 463 9.90 -3.08 7.34
CA THR A 463 10.58 -4.18 6.68
C THR A 463 9.96 -4.38 5.29
N GLY A 464 10.79 -4.74 4.30
CA GLY A 464 10.40 -5.11 2.95
C GLY A 464 10.38 -6.64 2.79
N TYR A 465 9.42 -7.16 2.02
CA TYR A 465 9.13 -8.59 1.88
C TYR A 465 9.90 -9.26 0.73
N PRO A 466 10.49 -10.46 0.86
CA PRO A 466 10.94 -11.20 -0.32
C PRO A 466 9.77 -11.87 -1.07
N ALA A 467 9.98 -12.06 -2.38
CA ALA A 467 9.04 -12.62 -3.35
C ALA A 467 8.62 -14.07 -3.07
N VAL A 468 7.35 -14.39 -3.37
CA VAL A 468 6.77 -15.74 -3.29
C VAL A 468 6.81 -16.42 -4.67
N SER A 469 7.43 -17.60 -4.71
CA SER A 469 7.44 -18.52 -5.85
C SER A 469 6.04 -19.08 -6.14
N ARG A 470 5.65 -19.07 -7.43
CA ARG A 470 4.34 -19.49 -7.99
C ARG A 470 3.99 -20.97 -7.76
N THR A 471 2.74 -21.24 -7.34
CA THR A 471 1.82 -22.17 -8.02
C THR A 471 0.35 -21.89 -7.64
N SER A 472 -0.53 -21.65 -8.63
CA SER A 472 -2.00 -21.67 -8.57
C SER A 472 -2.78 -20.43 -8.07
N GLY A 473 -3.30 -19.63 -9.02
CA GLY A 473 -4.74 -19.34 -9.22
C GLY A 473 -5.62 -18.64 -8.16
N GLU A 474 -5.26 -18.59 -6.88
CA GLU A 474 -5.85 -17.71 -5.88
C GLU A 474 -4.79 -16.66 -5.52
N LEU A 475 -5.10 -15.59 -4.75
CA LEU A 475 -4.04 -15.10 -3.85
C LEU A 475 -3.54 -16.37 -3.17
N ASP A 476 -2.31 -16.80 -3.41
CA ASP A 476 -1.78 -17.97 -2.73
C ASP A 476 -1.79 -17.55 -1.26
N VAL A 477 -2.85 -17.95 -0.57
CA VAL A 477 -3.08 -17.78 0.85
C VAL A 477 -2.51 -19.08 1.37
N PRO A 478 -1.18 -19.24 1.55
CA PRO A 478 -0.58 -20.53 1.87
C PRO A 478 -1.26 -21.21 3.07
N TYR A 479 -1.85 -20.39 3.94
CA TYR A 479 -2.65 -20.81 5.09
C TYR A 479 -4.15 -20.78 4.77
N LEU A 480 -4.59 -21.67 3.86
CA LEU A 480 -6.01 -21.88 3.51
C LEU A 480 -6.82 -22.58 4.61
N SER A 481 -6.16 -23.05 5.68
CA SER A 481 -6.84 -23.77 6.76
C SER A 481 -7.75 -22.84 7.55
N GLY A 482 -8.83 -23.38 8.12
CA GLY A 482 -9.68 -22.67 9.09
C GLY A 482 -9.00 -22.38 10.44
N ILE A 483 -7.70 -22.69 10.61
CA ILE A 483 -6.95 -22.48 11.85
C ILE A 483 -6.01 -21.29 11.63
N PRO A 484 -6.28 -20.13 12.22
CA PRO A 484 -5.56 -18.89 11.93
C PRO A 484 -4.17 -18.82 12.57
N THR A 485 -3.78 -19.75 13.45
CA THR A 485 -2.59 -19.58 14.31
C THR A 485 -2.02 -20.93 14.73
N LEU A 486 -0.71 -21.12 14.55
CA LEU A 486 0.06 -22.16 15.27
C LEU A 486 0.35 -21.62 16.68
N ARG A 487 -0.10 -22.34 17.71
CA ARG A 487 -0.07 -21.87 19.09
C ARG A 487 0.46 -22.92 20.03
N SER A 488 1.17 -22.49 21.08
CA SER A 488 1.57 -23.37 22.17
C SER A 488 0.46 -23.43 23.23
N SER A 489 -0.63 -24.15 22.97
CA SER A 489 -1.69 -24.32 23.97
C SER A 489 -2.37 -25.68 23.86
N ALA A 490 -2.56 -26.33 25.01
CA ALA A 490 -3.27 -27.61 25.12
C ALA A 490 -4.79 -27.48 25.28
N HIS A 491 -5.34 -26.26 25.42
CA HIS A 491 -6.78 -26.04 25.63
C HIS A 491 -7.62 -26.62 24.48
N ARG A 492 -8.22 -27.79 24.74
CA ARG A 492 -9.17 -28.44 23.86
C ARG A 492 -10.44 -28.74 24.63
N VAL A 493 -11.55 -28.39 24.01
CA VAL A 493 -12.87 -28.83 24.42
C VAL A 493 -13.06 -30.28 24.00
N LYS A 494 -13.24 -31.21 24.95
CA LYS A 494 -13.52 -32.63 24.65
C LYS A 494 -14.97 -32.89 24.22
N HIS A 495 -15.91 -32.02 24.59
CA HIS A 495 -17.36 -32.19 24.32
C HIS A 495 -18.01 -30.98 23.66
N ALA A 496 -18.88 -31.21 22.67
CA ALA A 496 -19.63 -30.17 21.99
C ALA A 496 -20.42 -29.30 23.00
N PRO A 497 -20.50 -27.96 22.83
CA PRO A 497 -21.20 -27.07 23.77
C PRO A 497 -22.66 -27.51 24.04
N ARG A 498 -23.33 -28.06 23.02
CA ARG A 498 -24.73 -28.53 23.10
C ARG A 498 -24.93 -29.78 23.98
N SER A 499 -23.88 -30.54 24.27
CA SER A 499 -23.93 -31.69 25.18
C SER A 499 -23.75 -31.32 26.65
N ARG A 500 -23.48 -30.05 26.98
CA ARG A 500 -23.24 -29.57 28.34
C ARG A 500 -24.52 -28.99 28.96
N LYS A 501 -25.50 -29.85 29.26
CA LYS A 501 -26.63 -29.47 30.13
C LYS A 501 -26.16 -29.69 31.57
N HIS A 502 -25.90 -28.60 32.32
CA HIS A 502 -25.60 -28.54 33.77
C HIS A 502 -24.16 -28.28 34.26
N ASP A 503 -23.27 -27.66 33.48
CA ASP A 503 -21.96 -27.22 34.01
C ASP A 503 -22.02 -25.72 34.39
N PRO A 504 -21.57 -25.31 35.60
CA PRO A 504 -21.61 -23.90 35.99
C PRO A 504 -20.64 -23.08 35.13
N SER A 505 -21.16 -22.09 34.38
CA SER A 505 -20.31 -21.07 33.77
C SER A 505 -19.99 -19.99 34.81
N PRO A 506 -18.80 -19.37 34.77
CA PRO A 506 -18.45 -18.25 35.65
C PRO A 506 -19.33 -16.99 35.48
N THR A 507 -20.27 -17.00 34.52
CA THR A 507 -20.91 -15.79 33.98
C THR A 507 -22.28 -15.45 34.58
N HIS A 508 -22.86 -16.28 35.45
CA HIS A 508 -24.19 -16.00 36.03
C HIS A 508 -24.25 -16.23 37.54
N GLY A 509 -24.79 -15.23 38.25
CA GLY A 509 -24.96 -15.19 39.70
C GLY A 509 -26.09 -16.07 40.26
N ASP A 510 -26.33 -17.24 39.67
CA ASP A 510 -27.23 -18.24 40.24
C ASP A 510 -26.46 -19.30 41.03
N GLU A 511 -27.16 -19.96 41.96
CA GLU A 511 -26.76 -20.65 43.20
C GLU A 511 -25.68 -21.76 43.15
N LYS A 512 -24.94 -21.91 42.05
CA LYS A 512 -23.75 -22.76 41.92
C LYS A 512 -22.54 -21.92 41.55
N GLN A 513 -22.16 -21.00 42.43
CA GLN A 513 -21.00 -20.14 42.21
C GLN A 513 -19.73 -21.01 42.15
N PRO A 514 -18.90 -20.92 41.08
CA PRO A 514 -17.48 -21.18 41.25
C PRO A 514 -16.99 -20.19 42.30
N GLY A 515 -16.10 -20.56 43.23
CA GLY A 515 -15.63 -19.68 44.32
C GLY A 515 -14.83 -18.45 43.87
N THR A 516 -15.10 -17.90 42.69
CA THR A 516 -14.35 -16.88 41.98
C THR A 516 -15.14 -15.59 41.95
N VAL A 517 -14.58 -14.55 42.56
CA VAL A 517 -15.17 -13.21 42.63
C VAL A 517 -14.59 -12.35 41.51
N PHE A 518 -15.40 -11.47 40.93
CA PHE A 518 -14.88 -10.48 39.99
C PHE A 518 -13.81 -9.61 40.64
N LEU A 519 -12.71 -9.39 39.91
CA LEU A 519 -11.77 -8.34 40.26
C LEU A 519 -12.49 -6.97 40.34
N PRO A 520 -11.95 -6.00 41.11
CA PRO A 520 -12.54 -4.67 41.18
C PRO A 520 -12.75 -4.07 39.79
N GLY A 521 -13.87 -3.37 39.57
CA GLY A 521 -14.23 -2.87 38.24
C GLY A 521 -13.16 -1.97 37.58
N SER A 522 -12.30 -1.32 38.37
CA SER A 522 -11.16 -0.56 37.86
C SER A 522 -10.08 -1.43 37.23
N LEU A 523 -9.91 -2.68 37.67
CA LEU A 523 -8.98 -3.66 37.09
C LEU A 523 -9.54 -4.34 35.84
N LEU A 524 -10.86 -4.41 35.70
CA LEU A 524 -11.52 -5.00 34.52
C LEU A 524 -11.39 -4.14 33.27
N LYS A 525 -11.11 -2.84 33.45
CA LYS A 525 -10.85 -1.91 32.35
C LYS A 525 -9.56 -2.27 31.63
N GLU A 526 -9.66 -2.27 30.31
CA GLU A 526 -8.52 -2.36 29.41
C GLU A 526 -7.49 -1.26 29.72
N GLU A 527 -6.22 -1.66 29.77
CA GLU A 527 -5.10 -0.73 29.83
C GLU A 527 -3.94 -1.24 28.97
N VAL A 528 -3.24 -0.29 28.34
CA VAL A 528 -1.96 -0.54 27.65
C VAL A 528 -0.86 0.12 28.48
N PHE A 529 0.15 -0.65 28.86
CA PHE A 529 1.29 -0.13 29.62
C PHE A 529 2.62 -0.60 29.03
N ALA A 530 3.63 0.26 29.12
CA ALA A 530 4.95 0.00 28.55
C ALA A 530 5.86 -0.77 29.50
N TYR A 531 6.81 -1.51 28.93
CA TYR A 531 7.94 -2.12 29.60
C TYR A 531 9.23 -1.85 28.81
N ASP A 532 10.36 -1.89 29.50
CA ASP A 532 11.65 -1.61 28.86
C ASP A 532 12.15 -2.85 28.09
N ILE A 533 12.05 -2.80 26.75
CA ILE A 533 12.54 -3.87 25.86
C ILE A 533 14.04 -4.11 26.02
N SER A 534 14.83 -3.09 26.38
CA SER A 534 16.27 -3.26 26.55
C SER A 534 16.63 -4.11 27.78
N VAL A 535 15.69 -4.22 28.73
CA VAL A 535 15.83 -5.02 29.95
C VAL A 535 15.11 -6.36 29.82
N TYR A 536 13.89 -6.36 29.26
CA TYR A 536 13.03 -7.54 29.13
C TYR A 536 12.81 -7.89 27.66
N ASN A 537 13.88 -8.34 26.97
CA ASN A 537 13.85 -8.55 25.53
C ASN A 537 13.16 -9.87 25.11
N MET A 538 11.83 -9.89 25.22
CA MET A 538 11.04 -11.05 24.81
C MET A 538 11.09 -11.32 23.31
N HIS A 539 11.34 -10.31 22.48
CA HIS A 539 11.53 -10.50 21.04
C HIS A 539 12.73 -11.42 20.79
N GLU A 540 13.90 -11.09 21.35
CA GLU A 540 15.12 -11.90 21.19
C GLU A 540 14.98 -13.29 21.84
N ALA A 541 14.30 -13.39 22.99
CA ALA A 541 14.03 -14.67 23.64
C ALA A 541 13.21 -15.61 22.73
N VAL A 542 12.19 -15.08 22.05
CA VAL A 542 11.39 -15.85 21.09
C VAL A 542 12.17 -16.17 19.83
N VAL A 543 12.99 -15.25 19.31
CA VAL A 543 13.88 -15.55 18.16
C VAL A 543 14.78 -16.75 18.46
N LYS A 544 15.48 -16.74 19.62
CA LYS A 544 16.37 -17.83 20.03
C LYS A 544 15.63 -19.16 20.21
N LEU A 545 14.43 -19.12 20.79
CA LEU A 545 13.56 -20.30 20.92
C LEU A 545 13.20 -20.87 19.55
N LEU A 546 12.74 -20.03 18.62
CA LEU A 546 12.29 -20.46 17.29
C LEU A 546 13.44 -20.99 16.43
N GLN A 547 14.66 -20.45 16.57
CA GLN A 547 15.85 -20.98 15.90
C GLN A 547 16.21 -22.41 16.31
N GLN A 548 15.81 -22.82 17.52
CA GLN A 548 16.06 -24.18 18.04
C GLN A 548 14.96 -25.17 17.65
N CYS A 549 13.84 -24.68 17.13
CA CYS A 549 12.73 -25.51 16.71
C CYS A 549 13.04 -26.19 15.38
N ASP A 550 12.48 -27.39 15.19
CA ASP A 550 12.53 -28.09 13.91
C ASP A 550 11.80 -27.27 12.82
N ALA A 551 12.53 -26.96 11.74
CA ALA A 551 12.05 -26.12 10.64
C ALA A 551 10.87 -26.75 9.90
N ASP A 552 10.81 -28.08 9.83
CA ASP A 552 9.71 -28.79 9.17
C ASP A 552 8.46 -28.81 10.04
N ILE A 553 8.58 -28.63 11.36
CA ILE A 553 7.45 -28.70 12.30
C ILE A 553 6.92 -27.31 12.65
N VAL A 554 7.78 -26.40 13.10
CA VAL A 554 7.37 -25.06 13.57
C VAL A 554 7.64 -24.00 12.53
N GLY A 555 8.75 -24.12 11.80
CA GLY A 555 9.15 -23.16 10.78
C GLY A 555 10.57 -22.63 10.94
N SER A 556 10.94 -21.75 10.04
CA SER A 556 12.27 -21.13 10.00
C SER A 556 12.17 -19.66 9.59
N PHE A 557 13.22 -18.90 9.89
CA PHE A 557 13.35 -17.51 9.43
C PHE A 557 13.73 -17.48 7.95
N ARG A 558 13.19 -16.52 7.19
CA ARG A 558 13.53 -16.32 5.78
C ARG A 558 14.99 -15.98 5.54
N CYS A 559 15.63 -15.34 6.52
CA CYS A 559 17.01 -14.90 6.45
C CYS A 559 17.75 -15.29 7.73
N GLU A 560 18.90 -15.93 7.61
CA GLU A 560 19.70 -16.36 8.77
C GLU A 560 20.50 -15.22 9.42
N SER A 561 20.68 -14.09 8.71
CA SER A 561 21.50 -12.95 9.16
C SER A 561 20.71 -11.76 9.71
N ASP A 562 19.39 -11.71 9.49
CA ASP A 562 18.48 -10.67 10.02
C ASP A 562 17.20 -11.34 10.52
N LEU A 563 17.22 -11.77 11.78
CA LEU A 563 16.19 -12.63 12.37
C LEU A 563 15.05 -11.80 12.95
N LYS A 564 14.03 -11.55 12.12
CA LYS A 564 12.82 -10.82 12.49
C LYS A 564 11.65 -11.76 12.66
N LEU A 565 10.87 -11.57 13.71
CA LEU A 565 9.69 -12.41 13.98
C LEU A 565 8.63 -12.30 12.87
N GLU A 566 8.52 -11.13 12.25
CA GLU A 566 7.65 -10.88 11.09
C GLU A 566 7.98 -11.73 9.86
N ASP A 567 9.25 -12.15 9.74
CA ASP A 567 9.77 -12.96 8.64
C ASP A 567 9.83 -14.46 8.97
N PHE A 568 9.27 -14.88 10.10
CA PHE A 568 9.21 -16.30 10.46
C PHE A 568 8.18 -17.02 9.57
N CYS A 569 8.59 -18.07 8.86
CA CYS A 569 7.75 -18.86 7.97
C CYS A 569 7.25 -20.13 8.66
N VAL A 570 5.93 -20.25 8.87
CA VAL A 570 5.31 -21.45 9.44
C VAL A 570 4.99 -22.46 8.32
N PRO A 571 5.24 -23.77 8.47
CA PRO A 571 4.82 -24.76 7.48
C PRO A 571 3.29 -24.79 7.36
N THR A 572 2.78 -24.84 6.13
CA THR A 572 1.33 -24.76 5.88
C THR A 572 0.57 -25.94 6.47
N ASP A 573 1.14 -27.14 6.38
CA ASP A 573 0.62 -28.37 6.98
C ASP A 573 0.60 -28.32 8.53
N SER A 574 1.48 -27.56 9.17
CA SER A 574 1.47 -27.28 10.62
C SER A 574 0.32 -26.38 11.06
N THR A 575 -0.40 -25.77 10.12
CA THR A 575 -1.67 -25.05 10.40
C THR A 575 -2.89 -25.84 9.96
N TRP A 576 -2.74 -27.04 9.39
CA TRP A 576 -3.85 -27.85 8.89
C TRP A 576 -4.11 -29.05 9.80
N ARG A 577 -5.38 -29.34 10.12
CA ARG A 577 -5.72 -30.42 11.05
C ARG A 577 -5.31 -31.78 10.48
N SER A 578 -4.89 -32.69 11.34
CA SER A 578 -4.61 -34.10 11.05
C SER A 578 -5.74 -34.80 10.29
N VAL A 579 -6.99 -34.54 10.67
CA VAL A 579 -8.17 -35.07 9.97
C VAL A 579 -8.29 -34.62 8.51
N ASN A 580 -7.59 -33.55 8.13
CA ASN A 580 -7.52 -33.01 6.77
C ASN A 580 -6.15 -33.26 6.11
N GLY A 581 -5.34 -34.18 6.64
CA GLY A 581 -4.02 -34.51 6.10
C GLY A 581 -2.89 -33.55 6.49
N GLY A 582 -3.12 -32.66 7.46
CA GLY A 582 -2.07 -31.80 8.04
C GLY A 582 -1.45 -32.38 9.32
N LYS A 583 -0.68 -31.56 10.03
CA LYS A 583 0.01 -31.93 11.28
C LYS A 583 -0.14 -30.90 12.40
N CYS A 584 -1.19 -30.07 12.34
CA CYS A 584 -1.37 -28.97 13.29
C CYS A 584 -1.39 -29.42 14.75
N GLU A 585 -2.04 -30.53 15.07
CA GLU A 585 -2.07 -31.03 16.44
C GLU A 585 -0.68 -31.41 16.96
N ASP A 586 0.13 -32.07 16.13
CA ASP A 586 1.49 -32.48 16.47
C ASP A 586 2.42 -31.27 16.53
N ALA A 587 2.30 -30.32 15.60
CA ALA A 587 3.06 -29.08 15.60
C ALA A 587 2.75 -28.20 16.83
N GLN A 588 1.48 -28.07 17.21
CA GLN A 588 1.09 -27.37 18.43
C GLN A 588 1.63 -28.06 19.69
N LYS A 589 1.61 -29.40 19.71
CA LYS A 589 2.19 -30.17 20.81
C LYS A 589 3.71 -29.95 20.88
N TYR A 590 4.41 -30.08 19.76
CA TYR A 590 5.85 -29.88 19.67
C TYR A 590 6.25 -28.48 20.14
N LEU A 591 5.60 -27.42 19.64
CA LEU A 591 5.88 -26.05 20.06
C LEU A 591 5.63 -25.85 21.56
N SER A 592 4.57 -26.47 22.10
CA SER A 592 4.29 -26.45 23.54
C SER A 592 5.39 -27.14 24.35
N ASP A 593 5.88 -28.30 23.89
CA ASP A 593 6.98 -29.03 24.54
C ASP A 593 8.29 -28.21 24.49
N GLN A 594 8.61 -27.58 23.36
CA GLN A 594 9.79 -26.72 23.21
C GLN A 594 9.78 -25.55 24.20
N ILE A 595 8.65 -24.87 24.34
CA ILE A 595 8.52 -23.76 25.29
C ILE A 595 8.61 -24.26 26.73
N ALA A 596 7.93 -25.35 27.07
CA ALA A 596 7.94 -25.91 28.42
C ALA A 596 9.34 -26.38 28.87
N GLN A 597 10.18 -26.80 27.93
CA GLN A 597 11.54 -27.30 28.19
C GLN A 597 12.62 -26.21 28.07
N ASN A 598 12.32 -25.05 27.48
CA ASN A 598 13.29 -23.98 27.29
C ASN A 598 13.46 -23.12 28.55
N ALA A 599 14.42 -23.51 29.39
CA ALA A 599 14.70 -22.82 30.65
C ALA A 599 15.11 -21.35 30.49
N ALA A 600 15.80 -20.99 29.40
CA ALA A 600 16.24 -19.63 29.15
C ALA A 600 15.04 -18.71 28.83
N PHE A 601 14.19 -19.12 27.88
CA PHE A 601 12.97 -18.40 27.54
C PHE A 601 12.05 -18.24 28.76
N LEU A 602 11.87 -19.31 29.54
CA LEU A 602 11.03 -19.25 30.74
C LEU A 602 11.59 -18.34 31.82
N ALA A 603 12.92 -18.25 31.97
CA ALA A 603 13.54 -17.31 32.89
C ALA A 603 13.30 -15.85 32.47
N ASP A 604 13.42 -15.53 31.17
CA ASP A 604 13.13 -14.19 30.65
C ASP A 604 11.64 -13.83 30.82
N PHE A 605 10.75 -14.79 30.55
CA PHE A 605 9.32 -14.64 30.80
C PHE A 605 9.01 -14.42 32.29
N ASP A 606 9.59 -15.22 33.17
CA ASP A 606 9.41 -15.09 34.61
C ASP A 606 9.85 -13.70 35.09
N ARG A 607 10.99 -13.18 34.58
CA ARG A 607 11.44 -11.82 34.90
C ARG A 607 10.45 -10.75 34.44
N LEU A 608 9.96 -10.82 33.21
CA LEU A 608 8.94 -9.88 32.73
C LEU A 608 7.70 -9.90 33.64
N VAL A 609 7.22 -11.08 34.02
CA VAL A 609 6.04 -11.20 34.88
C VAL A 609 6.32 -10.66 36.29
N LEU A 610 7.39 -11.13 36.93
CA LEU A 610 7.73 -10.82 38.31
C LEU A 610 8.13 -9.35 38.52
N GLU A 611 8.87 -8.77 37.59
CA GLU A 611 9.47 -7.44 37.73
C GLU A 611 8.62 -6.34 37.08
N VAL A 612 7.69 -6.68 36.18
CA VAL A 612 6.84 -5.69 35.48
C VAL A 612 5.36 -5.92 35.72
N VAL A 613 4.84 -7.10 35.37
CA VAL A 613 3.39 -7.35 35.32
C VAL A 613 2.78 -7.43 36.72
N LEU A 614 3.36 -8.21 37.63
CA LEU A 614 2.84 -8.34 38.99
C LEU A 614 2.96 -7.04 39.79
N PRO A 615 4.06 -6.27 39.72
CA PRO A 615 4.12 -4.94 40.33
C PRO A 615 3.06 -3.98 39.78
N TYR A 616 2.82 -3.99 38.47
CA TYR A 616 1.76 -3.21 37.84
C TYR A 616 0.37 -3.62 38.36
N MET A 617 0.09 -4.93 38.45
CA MET A 617 -1.16 -5.43 39.02
C MET A 617 -1.32 -5.05 40.50
N LYS A 618 -0.28 -5.23 41.33
CA LYS A 618 -0.31 -4.85 42.75
C LYS A 618 -0.60 -3.37 42.91
N LYS A 619 0.02 -2.50 42.09
CA LYS A 619 -0.25 -1.06 42.08
C LYS A 619 -1.72 -0.77 41.78
N ARG A 620 -2.34 -1.49 40.83
CA ARG A 620 -3.77 -1.33 40.52
C ARG A 620 -4.67 -1.84 41.65
N LEU A 621 -4.34 -2.93 42.30
CA LEU A 621 -5.08 -3.44 43.48
C LEU A 621 -5.03 -2.45 44.65
N VAL A 622 -3.86 -1.86 44.92
CA VAL A 622 -3.70 -0.81 45.94
C VAL A 622 -4.50 0.43 45.57
N ALA A 623 -4.43 0.88 44.32
CA ALA A 623 -5.21 2.03 43.83
C ALA A 623 -6.73 1.79 43.89
N ALA A 624 -7.17 0.54 43.74
CA ALA A 624 -8.56 0.13 43.91
C ALA A 624 -8.99 -0.01 45.38
N GLY A 625 -8.07 0.13 46.34
CA GLY A 625 -8.35 0.03 47.77
C GLY A 625 -8.59 -1.40 48.27
N VAL A 626 -8.17 -2.42 47.50
CA VAL A 626 -8.38 -3.84 47.85
C VAL A 626 -7.10 -4.58 48.25
N ALA A 627 -5.96 -3.88 48.24
CA ALA A 627 -4.68 -4.38 48.74
C ALA A 627 -3.91 -3.26 49.44
N ASP A 628 -3.04 -3.62 50.39
CA ASP A 628 -2.11 -2.70 51.05
C ASP A 628 -0.74 -2.78 50.36
N SER A 629 -0.06 -1.64 50.17
CA SER A 629 1.25 -1.58 49.52
C SER A 629 2.35 -2.36 50.24
N HIS A 630 2.22 -2.54 51.56
CA HIS A 630 3.20 -3.20 52.42
C HIS A 630 2.86 -4.66 52.72
N VAL A 631 1.66 -5.12 52.37
CA VAL A 631 1.23 -6.51 52.55
C VAL A 631 1.48 -7.28 51.24
N PRO A 632 2.10 -8.47 51.29
CA PRO A 632 2.24 -9.30 50.10
C PRO A 632 0.89 -9.76 49.57
N VAL A 633 0.69 -9.66 48.26
CA VAL A 633 -0.44 -10.25 47.53
C VAL A 633 0.06 -11.47 46.79
N LYS A 634 -0.68 -12.57 46.89
CA LYS A 634 -0.35 -13.78 46.14
C LYS A 634 -1.00 -13.75 44.76
N PHE A 635 -0.20 -14.05 43.75
CA PHE A 635 -0.59 -14.14 42.35
C PHE A 635 -0.34 -15.55 41.79
N TYR A 636 -1.16 -15.93 40.81
CA TYR A 636 -1.09 -17.22 40.11
C TYR A 636 -0.99 -16.97 38.61
N TYR A 637 0.22 -16.87 38.09
CA TYR A 637 0.43 -16.60 36.66
C TYR A 637 0.58 -17.89 35.87
N GLN A 638 0.02 -17.88 34.66
CA GLN A 638 0.16 -18.95 33.67
C GLN A 638 1.64 -19.09 33.26
N ARG A 639 2.19 -20.30 33.40
CA ARG A 639 3.55 -20.64 32.99
C ARG A 639 3.58 -22.10 32.49
N PRO A 640 3.94 -22.39 31.22
CA PRO A 640 4.44 -21.45 30.21
C PRO A 640 3.36 -20.51 29.65
N PRO A 641 3.76 -19.34 29.08
CA PRO A 641 2.85 -18.49 28.32
C PRO A 641 2.41 -19.20 27.02
N THR A 642 1.33 -18.71 26.42
CA THR A 642 0.92 -19.12 25.08
C THR A 642 1.64 -18.25 24.06
N LEU A 643 2.56 -18.82 23.28
CA LEU A 643 3.11 -18.21 22.07
C LEU A 643 2.16 -18.46 20.89
N ARG A 644 1.93 -17.42 20.09
CA ARG A 644 1.07 -17.47 18.91
C ARG A 644 1.81 -17.00 17.68
N LEU A 645 1.90 -17.89 16.70
CA LEU A 645 2.40 -17.62 15.35
C LEU A 645 1.21 -17.59 14.41
N GLN A 646 0.78 -16.40 14.01
CA GLN A 646 -0.28 -16.21 13.01
C GLN A 646 0.38 -15.81 11.70
N PRO A 647 0.70 -16.79 10.83
CA PRO A 647 1.32 -16.48 9.57
C PRO A 647 0.30 -15.90 8.59
N GLY A 648 0.79 -15.24 7.56
CA GLY A 648 -0.04 -14.73 6.49
C GLY A 648 0.66 -14.80 5.12
N PRO A 649 -0.07 -14.55 4.02
CA PRO A 649 -1.48 -14.16 4.01
C PRO A 649 -2.42 -15.34 4.36
N ALA A 650 -3.44 -15.06 5.17
CA ALA A 650 -4.44 -15.99 5.70
C ALA A 650 -5.83 -15.33 5.68
N ARG A 651 -6.87 -16.06 5.24
CA ARG A 651 -8.29 -15.58 5.30
C ARG A 651 -8.96 -15.89 6.64
N SER A 652 -8.42 -16.84 7.38
CA SER A 652 -8.95 -17.27 8.67
C SER A 652 -8.66 -16.24 9.76
N HIS A 653 -9.66 -15.99 10.60
CA HIS A 653 -9.55 -15.15 11.79
C HIS A 653 -9.90 -15.99 13.03
N VAL A 654 -9.47 -15.52 14.20
CA VAL A 654 -9.96 -16.07 15.46
C VAL A 654 -11.39 -15.57 15.63
N LYS A 655 -12.34 -16.44 15.93
CA LYS A 655 -13.73 -16.00 16.19
C LYS A 655 -13.81 -15.30 17.54
N ALA A 656 -14.69 -14.31 17.64
CA ALA A 656 -15.00 -13.67 18.92
C ALA A 656 -15.44 -14.71 19.96
N HIS A 657 -14.78 -14.71 21.11
CA HIS A 657 -15.06 -15.57 22.25
C HIS A 657 -14.70 -14.86 23.54
N ASN A 658 -15.28 -15.33 24.64
CA ASN A 658 -14.77 -15.04 25.98
C ASN A 658 -14.12 -16.30 26.55
N ASP A 659 -13.14 -16.08 27.41
CA ASP A 659 -12.31 -17.14 27.96
C ASP A 659 -13.10 -17.98 28.99
N ALA A 660 -14.17 -17.44 29.59
CA ALA A 660 -15.05 -18.19 30.50
C ALA A 660 -15.66 -19.44 29.83
N THR A 661 -15.87 -19.44 28.51
CA THR A 661 -16.32 -20.64 27.77
C THR A 661 -15.31 -21.79 27.76
N TYR A 662 -14.06 -21.51 28.14
CA TYR A 662 -12.95 -22.47 28.21
C TYR A 662 -12.52 -22.78 29.65
N GLY A 663 -13.23 -22.28 30.67
CA GLY A 663 -12.93 -22.55 32.08
C GLY A 663 -12.20 -21.43 32.82
N HIS A 664 -11.91 -20.32 32.16
CA HIS A 664 -11.25 -19.17 32.78
C HIS A 664 -12.16 -18.41 33.75
N GLN A 665 -11.57 -17.84 34.80
CA GLN A 665 -12.28 -17.35 35.99
C GLN A 665 -12.44 -15.82 35.98
N ASN A 666 -13.33 -15.28 36.82
CA ASN A 666 -13.51 -13.82 36.96
C ASN A 666 -12.38 -13.15 37.76
N GLY A 667 -11.55 -13.95 38.44
CA GLY A 667 -10.44 -13.50 39.25
C GLY A 667 -9.11 -13.36 38.52
N GLU A 668 -9.09 -13.53 37.19
CA GLU A 668 -7.88 -13.45 36.38
C GLU A 668 -7.95 -12.37 35.29
N LEU A 669 -6.81 -11.77 34.98
CA LEU A 669 -6.64 -10.85 33.85
C LEU A 669 -5.81 -11.50 32.75
N ASN A 670 -6.17 -11.18 31.51
CA ASN A 670 -5.41 -11.51 30.32
C ASN A 670 -4.35 -10.45 30.08
N PHE A 671 -3.15 -10.91 29.78
CA PHE A 671 -2.04 -10.10 29.32
C PHE A 671 -1.69 -10.53 27.90
N TRP A 672 -1.72 -9.59 26.97
CA TRP A 672 -1.34 -9.81 25.58
C TRP A 672 -0.14 -8.95 25.23
N VAL A 673 0.93 -9.59 24.74
CA VAL A 673 2.22 -8.97 24.46
C VAL A 673 2.49 -9.07 22.95
N PRO A 674 2.33 -7.98 22.18
CA PRO A 674 2.75 -7.96 20.78
C PRO A 674 4.28 -8.05 20.72
N LEU A 675 4.79 -8.98 19.91
CA LEU A 675 6.22 -9.08 19.62
C LEU A 675 6.55 -8.63 18.20
N THR A 676 5.55 -8.43 17.36
CA THR A 676 5.68 -7.94 15.99
C THR A 676 4.93 -6.63 15.80
N ASP A 677 5.38 -5.80 14.86
CA ASP A 677 4.73 -4.51 14.58
C ASP A 677 3.34 -4.71 13.98
N ARG A 678 2.32 -4.12 14.63
CA ARG A 678 0.94 -4.09 14.16
C ARG A 678 0.78 -3.35 12.83
N LYS A 679 1.64 -2.37 12.51
CA LYS A 679 1.62 -1.68 11.21
C LYS A 679 2.03 -2.59 10.05
N LEU A 680 2.96 -3.51 10.33
CA LEU A 680 3.41 -4.51 9.36
C LEU A 680 2.36 -5.61 9.20
N THR A 681 1.97 -6.22 10.31
CA THR A 681 1.09 -7.39 10.31
C THR A 681 -0.39 -7.06 10.07
N GLN A 682 -0.81 -5.81 10.32
CA GLN A 682 -2.21 -5.36 10.30
C GLN A 682 -3.14 -6.23 11.14
N VAL A 683 -2.61 -6.84 12.20
CA VAL A 683 -3.32 -7.74 13.09
C VAL A 683 -3.35 -7.16 14.49
N ASP A 684 -4.55 -6.97 15.01
CA ASP A 684 -4.82 -6.40 16.33
C ASP A 684 -5.60 -7.37 17.20
N LEU A 685 -5.48 -7.17 18.51
CA LEU A 685 -6.45 -7.67 19.47
C LEU A 685 -7.68 -6.76 19.43
N HIS A 686 -8.83 -7.34 19.13
CA HIS A 686 -10.11 -6.66 19.20
C HIS A 686 -10.87 -7.12 20.43
N CYS A 687 -11.41 -6.19 21.21
CA CYS A 687 -12.21 -6.48 22.40
C CYS A 687 -13.48 -5.63 22.41
N GLU A 688 -14.56 -6.16 22.99
CA GLU A 688 -15.74 -5.36 23.33
C GLU A 688 -15.42 -4.38 24.46
N SER A 689 -16.06 -3.22 24.45
CA SER A 689 -15.85 -2.20 25.49
C SER A 689 -16.44 -2.63 26.84
N VAL A 690 -17.54 -3.39 26.79
CA VAL A 690 -18.26 -3.94 27.95
C VAL A 690 -18.79 -5.33 27.56
N VAL A 691 -19.04 -6.17 28.57
CA VAL A 691 -19.55 -7.54 28.41
C VAL A 691 -20.80 -7.58 27.52
N ASP A 692 -20.76 -8.43 26.50
CA ASP A 692 -21.84 -8.76 25.57
C ASP A 692 -22.32 -7.64 24.63
N GLU A 693 -21.64 -6.48 24.59
CA GLU A 693 -22.09 -5.32 23.80
C GLU A 693 -21.88 -5.48 22.28
N GLY A 694 -20.89 -6.29 21.86
CA GLY A 694 -20.61 -6.52 20.43
C GLY A 694 -19.88 -5.39 19.72
N ASP A 695 -19.43 -4.36 20.44
CA ASP A 695 -18.79 -3.15 19.93
C ASP A 695 -17.25 -3.27 19.88
N TYR A 696 -16.79 -4.23 19.09
CA TYR A 696 -15.37 -4.52 18.99
C TYR A 696 -14.55 -3.33 18.49
N HIS A 697 -13.51 -2.98 19.23
CA HIS A 697 -12.50 -2.01 18.82
C HIS A 697 -11.11 -2.63 18.88
N ALA A 698 -10.21 -2.15 18.03
CA ALA A 698 -8.81 -2.59 18.03
C ALA A 698 -8.07 -1.94 19.21
N ILE A 699 -7.38 -2.74 19.98
CA ILE A 699 -6.51 -2.27 21.06
C ILE A 699 -5.11 -2.09 20.48
N ALA A 700 -4.74 -0.85 20.20
CA ALA A 700 -3.45 -0.54 19.61
C ALA A 700 -2.33 -0.68 20.65
N ALA A 701 -1.51 -1.72 20.52
CA ALA A 701 -0.28 -1.91 21.28
C ALA A 701 0.88 -2.27 20.35
N LYS A 702 2.08 -1.74 20.63
CA LYS A 702 3.31 -2.02 19.86
C LYS A 702 4.29 -2.85 20.71
N PRO A 703 5.33 -3.46 20.10
CA PRO A 703 6.40 -4.10 20.87
C PRO A 703 6.94 -3.18 21.97
N GLY A 704 7.03 -3.71 23.20
CA GLY A 704 7.38 -2.93 24.39
C GLY A 704 6.17 -2.42 25.16
N GLU A 705 4.96 -2.75 24.74
CA GLU A 705 3.73 -2.52 25.46
C GLU A 705 3.02 -3.86 25.76
N ILE A 706 2.18 -3.87 26.79
CA ILE A 706 1.37 -5.01 27.20
C ILE A 706 -0.07 -4.52 27.31
N ILE A 707 -0.99 -5.26 26.72
CA ILE A 707 -2.43 -5.07 26.90
C ILE A 707 -2.86 -5.90 28.11
N ALA A 708 -3.44 -5.25 29.12
CA ALA A 708 -4.17 -5.89 30.20
C ALA A 708 -5.67 -5.72 29.96
N PHE A 709 -6.42 -6.82 29.88
CA PHE A 709 -7.87 -6.79 29.69
C PHE A 709 -8.55 -7.99 30.35
N HIS A 710 -9.86 -7.90 30.58
CA HIS A 710 -10.62 -8.99 31.20
C HIS A 710 -11.29 -9.89 30.14
N GLY A 711 -10.48 -10.77 29.54
CA GLY A 711 -10.92 -11.69 28.48
C GLY A 711 -11.87 -12.79 28.95
N SER A 712 -11.95 -13.04 30.26
CA SER A 712 -12.93 -13.97 30.85
C SER A 712 -14.37 -13.50 30.59
N SER A 713 -14.65 -12.20 30.66
CA SER A 713 -16.00 -11.66 30.44
C SER A 713 -16.21 -11.05 29.06
N CYS A 714 -15.29 -10.18 28.61
CA CYS A 714 -15.45 -9.47 27.34
C CYS A 714 -15.08 -10.39 26.17
N ARG A 715 -15.92 -10.42 25.13
CA ARG A 715 -15.56 -11.18 23.93
C ARG A 715 -14.45 -10.44 23.21
N HIS A 716 -13.49 -11.22 22.73
CA HIS A 716 -12.35 -10.71 22.02
C HIS A 716 -11.99 -11.62 20.85
N TYR A 717 -11.33 -11.06 19.85
CA TYR A 717 -10.87 -11.78 18.68
C TYR A 717 -9.59 -11.19 18.10
N ILE A 718 -8.98 -11.94 17.21
CA ILE A 718 -7.87 -11.46 16.38
C ILE A 718 -8.33 -11.50 14.92
N ASN A 719 -8.19 -10.39 14.20
CA ASN A 719 -8.57 -10.30 12.79
C ASN A 719 -7.70 -11.20 11.90
N ALA A 720 -8.15 -11.40 10.66
CA ALA A 720 -7.41 -12.18 9.68
C ALA A 720 -6.08 -11.49 9.35
N ASN A 721 -5.02 -12.28 9.18
CA ASN A 721 -3.73 -11.76 8.76
C ASN A 721 -3.66 -11.75 7.24
N THR A 722 -4.08 -10.65 6.62
CA THR A 722 -4.04 -10.49 5.16
C THR A 722 -2.67 -10.11 4.64
N THR A 723 -1.67 -9.97 5.51
CA THR A 723 -0.32 -9.54 5.16
C THR A 723 0.61 -10.74 5.00
N PRO A 724 1.71 -10.63 4.24
CA PRO A 724 2.73 -11.67 4.17
C PRO A 724 3.64 -11.82 5.41
N TYR A 725 3.39 -11.06 6.49
CA TYR A 725 4.19 -11.13 7.72
C TYR A 725 3.54 -12.06 8.72
N THR A 726 4.35 -12.78 9.49
CA THR A 726 3.85 -13.55 10.62
C THR A 726 3.64 -12.61 11.80
N ARG A 727 2.41 -12.54 12.31
CA ARG A 727 2.14 -11.89 13.59
C ARG A 727 2.58 -12.83 14.70
N VAL A 728 3.50 -12.37 15.54
CA VAL A 728 3.94 -13.09 16.73
C VAL A 728 3.51 -12.32 17.97
N SER A 729 2.84 -13.02 18.88
CA SER A 729 2.50 -12.47 20.19
C SER A 729 2.58 -13.56 21.26
N MET A 730 2.65 -13.12 22.51
CA MET A 730 2.45 -14.00 23.66
C MET A 730 1.22 -13.57 24.44
N ASP A 731 0.50 -14.53 24.99
CA ASP A 731 -0.59 -14.28 25.93
C ASP A 731 -0.51 -15.21 27.13
N PHE A 732 -0.87 -14.67 28.29
CA PHE A 732 -0.92 -15.41 29.55
C PHE A 732 -1.96 -14.77 30.48
N ARG A 733 -2.37 -15.52 31.50
CA ARG A 733 -3.31 -15.04 32.52
C ARG A 733 -2.65 -14.95 33.88
N VAL A 734 -3.09 -13.98 34.68
CA VAL A 734 -2.69 -13.87 36.09
C VAL A 734 -3.92 -13.82 36.97
N GLY A 735 -4.06 -14.82 37.84
CA GLY A 735 -5.06 -14.86 38.90
C GLY A 735 -4.59 -14.15 40.16
N VAL A 736 -5.52 -13.54 40.90
CA VAL A 736 -5.25 -12.81 42.15
C VAL A 736 -5.87 -13.55 43.34
N GLU A 737 -5.11 -13.74 44.42
CA GLU A 737 -5.65 -14.32 45.66
C GLU A 737 -6.88 -13.57 46.17
N GLY A 738 -7.86 -14.33 46.67
CA GLY A 738 -9.17 -13.83 47.10
C GLY A 738 -10.18 -13.68 45.96
N TYR A 739 -9.74 -13.66 44.70
CA TYR A 739 -10.61 -13.57 43.52
C TYR A 739 -10.49 -14.81 42.62
N PHE A 740 -9.33 -15.46 42.62
CA PHE A 740 -8.98 -16.63 41.81
C PHE A 740 -8.85 -17.89 42.68
N ASP A 741 -9.47 -18.98 42.23
CA ASP A 741 -9.36 -20.31 42.85
C ASP A 741 -8.37 -21.18 42.03
N PRO A 742 -7.18 -21.49 42.57
CA PRO A 742 -6.19 -22.30 41.87
C PRO A 742 -6.58 -23.79 41.76
N THR A 743 -7.65 -24.22 42.43
CA THR A 743 -8.15 -25.61 42.39
C THR A 743 -9.33 -25.80 41.44
N TRP A 744 -9.84 -24.70 40.88
CA TRP A 744 -10.92 -24.72 39.91
C TRP A 744 -10.56 -25.52 38.66
N ALA A 745 -11.50 -26.33 38.19
CA ALA A 745 -11.43 -27.03 36.92
C ALA A 745 -12.83 -27.17 36.32
N MET A 746 -12.96 -26.92 35.01
CA MET A 746 -14.21 -27.12 34.28
C MET A 746 -14.30 -28.56 33.76
N VAL A 747 -15.46 -29.21 33.89
CA VAL A 747 -15.64 -30.59 33.44
C VAL A 747 -15.61 -30.65 31.91
N GLY A 748 -14.71 -31.47 31.35
CA GLY A 748 -14.64 -31.70 29.90
C GLY A 748 -13.75 -30.73 29.11
N THR A 749 -12.97 -29.88 29.78
CA THR A 749 -11.79 -29.23 29.20
C THR A 749 -10.55 -30.09 29.45
N SER A 750 -9.60 -30.12 28.51
CA SER A 750 -8.28 -30.75 28.73
C SER A 750 -7.29 -29.71 29.26
N ASP A 751 -6.67 -30.04 30.40
CA ASP A 751 -5.56 -29.38 31.10
C ASP A 751 -5.33 -27.89 30.85
N ASP A 752 -5.56 -27.11 31.91
CA ASP A 752 -5.07 -25.74 32.02
C ASP A 752 -3.54 -25.72 32.05
N HIS A 753 -2.96 -24.67 31.47
CA HIS A 753 -1.54 -24.39 31.67
C HIS A 753 -1.18 -24.41 33.15
N THR A 754 -0.02 -24.98 33.49
CA THR A 754 0.49 -24.94 34.87
C THR A 754 0.59 -23.50 35.37
N ARG A 755 0.32 -23.31 36.66
CA ARG A 755 0.37 -21.99 37.30
C ARG A 755 1.56 -21.93 38.22
N SER A 756 2.29 -20.82 38.17
CA SER A 756 3.30 -20.48 39.17
C SER A 756 2.69 -19.56 40.22
N GLN A 757 2.90 -19.91 41.49
CA GLN A 757 2.46 -19.10 42.63
C GLN A 757 3.60 -18.20 43.10
N VAL A 758 3.30 -16.92 43.28
CA VAL A 758 4.26 -15.92 43.78
C VAL A 758 3.56 -15.00 44.77
N SER A 759 4.26 -14.60 45.84
CA SER A 759 3.81 -13.53 46.74
C SER A 759 4.68 -12.30 46.53
N LEU A 760 4.05 -11.16 46.18
CA LEU A 760 4.71 -9.88 45.95
C LEU A 760 4.19 -8.80 46.89
#